data_AF-A0A7K2Y4U1-F1
#
_entry.id   AF-A0A7K2Y4U1-F1
#
_cell.length_a   1.000
_cell.length_b   1.000
_cell.length_c   1.000
_cell.angle_alpha   90.00
_cell.angle_beta   90.00
_cell.angle_gamma   90.00
#
_symmetry.space_group_name_H-M   'P 1'
#
loop_
_entity.id
_entity.type
_entity.pdbx_description
1 polymer ?
#
loop_
_entity_poly.entity_id
_entity_poly.type
_entity_poly.pdbx_seq_one_letter_code
_entity_poly.pdbx_strand_id
1 'polypeptide(L)'
;MSFPVGTPTVTLVGTIPSAVAGIAYRGKLVCKPSAYLVDAGRNAVYPGGGSAALASDGTFSVVLLPCDASGVQPEGWRWFLDLQPTGGTRIQFYANITGTGTVQFSDLTPVPVPGGGPGSGGGTGAVSSVNGQTGAVVLDAEDVDADPEGTAAAAVTAHTGASDPHGDRAAAAAALAAHEADTTSVHGIANTAVLETQSGAQAKADAAQTAAAADATSKVAAHEADTTAVHGIANTALLETTAGAQSKADAAQAAAVSNAATDATGKVSTHTAAGDPHGDRADAATKYLAKNQNLADVDNPATARASLGLGAAATLSVGTTTGTVAAGDDIRFTAIGSTPAPALTDSSILRTNEVRITDGAVQDLATAASWTIAATSVGTQLKCSIPAEPGDRIRVDLGMLYSGTRYLDAVLLDSAGAIALYAGTQTSSPLAEGNPELYPSTSFGKASSGILFTVAAGHLSGGQATIALANQGTGAGKVYAYSGYPFRLTLTNIGPAPAPTGITVAQTSTPTSGYIKYAPAGVTLSGSDQTGPFAYLGAGGFQIGSGTPDSTYVLPTTRYPNTRGTLSSSQSIWSLRFGTDATAFQLRFNWQTGGCYRIWVNGRPMTDLMQSLGGTTLGSTHLMTVNLGAAQPRLIQIDFSVAPFGGIYLPPGATMWKPPTQRDRIMVFGDSIPGGSNMSTGGGSGTWFPRAARALGYADAWNEALGSTGYITAGSTATLGTRAPIDVIPNSPDVLIISAGYNDNGGSQPAIQSAAASLYSAIQVGLPSCRTYVIGCWSPTGSPGASITNTDTTLRTAAAAAGLPFISPITGGVYNSAGTLIATHGPWITGTGRVGATTGTGNADTYIGTDAVHPTDAGHTYLAGRVVAAVQELQNA
;
A
#
# COMPACT_ATOMS: atom_id res chain seq x y z
N MET A 1 37.95 -27.60 -27.40
CA MET A 1 37.60 -28.00 -28.79
C MET A 1 38.85 -27.88 -29.63
N SER A 2 39.10 -28.82 -30.54
CA SER A 2 40.15 -28.66 -31.54
C SER A 2 39.79 -27.54 -32.51
N PHE A 3 40.79 -26.86 -33.07
CA PHE A 3 40.54 -25.87 -34.13
C PHE A 3 39.81 -26.52 -35.33
N PRO A 4 38.97 -25.78 -36.07
CA PRO A 4 38.37 -26.27 -37.31
C PRO A 4 39.42 -26.83 -38.27
N VAL A 5 39.08 -27.88 -39.01
CA VAL A 5 39.98 -28.54 -39.96
C VAL A 5 40.52 -27.53 -40.97
N GLY A 6 41.85 -27.53 -41.18
CA GLY A 6 42.52 -26.61 -42.11
C GLY A 6 42.85 -25.23 -41.54
N THR A 7 42.61 -24.99 -40.26
CA THR A 7 43.04 -23.78 -39.55
C THR A 7 44.57 -23.79 -39.36
N PRO A 8 45.31 -22.72 -39.71
CA PRO A 8 46.74 -22.64 -39.42
C PRO A 8 46.99 -22.68 -37.91
N THR A 9 47.95 -23.49 -37.48
CA THR A 9 48.30 -23.61 -36.06
C THR A 9 49.80 -23.50 -35.85
N VAL A 10 50.14 -22.98 -34.67
CA VAL A 10 51.50 -22.92 -34.13
C VAL A 10 51.49 -23.46 -32.71
N THR A 11 52.48 -24.25 -32.34
CA THR A 11 52.57 -24.84 -31.00
C THR A 11 53.58 -24.06 -30.18
N LEU A 12 53.12 -23.44 -29.10
CA LEU A 12 53.98 -22.77 -28.13
C LEU A 12 54.35 -23.77 -27.03
N VAL A 13 55.65 -23.97 -26.84
CA VAL A 13 56.19 -24.87 -25.80
C VAL A 13 57.19 -24.13 -24.92
N GLY A 14 57.36 -24.58 -23.69
CA GLY A 14 58.38 -24.01 -22.81
C GLY A 14 58.53 -24.80 -21.51
N THR A 15 59.61 -24.50 -20.79
CA THR A 15 59.93 -25.10 -19.47
C THR A 15 60.17 -23.98 -18.47
N ILE A 16 59.51 -24.03 -17.31
CA ILE A 16 59.57 -22.98 -16.28
C ILE A 16 60.17 -23.55 -14.98
N PRO A 17 61.51 -23.66 -14.89
CA PRO A 17 62.17 -24.05 -13.65
C PRO A 17 62.26 -22.87 -12.66
N SER A 18 62.39 -23.20 -11.38
CA SER A 18 62.73 -22.24 -10.33
C SER A 18 64.16 -21.74 -10.51
N ALA A 19 64.32 -20.41 -10.46
CA ALA A 19 65.63 -19.76 -10.47
C ALA A 19 66.49 -20.13 -9.24
N VAL A 20 65.87 -20.69 -8.19
CA VAL A 20 66.56 -21.27 -7.04
C VAL A 20 66.39 -22.79 -7.09
N ALA A 21 67.50 -23.51 -7.26
CA ALA A 21 67.60 -24.98 -7.31
C ALA A 21 66.99 -25.70 -8.55
N GLY A 22 66.48 -24.99 -9.56
CA GLY A 22 66.04 -25.60 -10.83
C GLY A 22 64.76 -26.45 -10.74
N ILE A 23 64.08 -26.43 -9.59
CA ILE A 23 62.85 -27.22 -9.37
C ILE A 23 61.73 -26.68 -10.26
N ALA A 24 61.07 -27.55 -10.99
CA ALA A 24 59.94 -27.21 -11.84
C ALA A 24 58.80 -26.48 -11.09
N TYR A 25 58.35 -25.34 -11.61
CA TYR A 25 57.14 -24.68 -11.11
C TYR A 25 55.89 -25.41 -11.60
N ARG A 26 54.90 -25.56 -10.72
CA ARG A 26 53.52 -25.96 -11.07
C ARG A 26 52.68 -24.73 -11.38
N GLY A 27 51.57 -24.86 -12.09
CA GLY A 27 50.67 -23.73 -12.36
C GLY A 27 50.05 -23.81 -13.75
N LYS A 28 49.81 -22.66 -14.38
CA LYS A 28 49.25 -22.59 -15.74
C LYS A 28 49.75 -21.39 -16.54
N LEU A 29 49.75 -21.52 -17.86
CA LEU A 29 49.84 -20.41 -18.81
C LEU A 29 48.44 -20.10 -19.33
N VAL A 30 48.03 -18.84 -19.29
CA VAL A 30 46.79 -18.35 -19.89
C VAL A 30 47.15 -17.52 -21.13
N CYS A 31 46.55 -17.86 -22.28
CA CYS A 31 46.78 -17.17 -23.55
C CYS A 31 45.48 -16.53 -24.01
N LYS A 32 45.46 -15.22 -24.32
CA LYS A 32 44.29 -14.50 -24.83
C LYS A 32 44.64 -13.65 -26.05
N PRO A 33 43.83 -13.64 -27.13
CA PRO A 33 44.07 -12.72 -28.23
C PRO A 33 43.74 -11.28 -27.80
N SER A 34 44.43 -10.29 -28.37
CA SER A 34 44.20 -8.87 -28.08
C SER A 34 42.91 -8.30 -28.68
N ALA A 35 42.23 -9.06 -29.54
CA ALA A 35 40.98 -8.70 -30.19
C ALA A 35 40.09 -9.94 -30.37
N TYR A 36 38.81 -9.70 -30.66
CA TYR A 36 37.89 -10.74 -31.15
C TYR A 36 38.30 -11.12 -32.58
N LEU A 37 38.66 -12.38 -32.81
CA LEU A 37 39.19 -12.81 -34.11
C LEU A 37 38.12 -13.47 -34.97
N VAL A 38 38.03 -13.04 -36.24
CA VAL A 38 37.11 -13.58 -37.23
C VAL A 38 37.91 -14.19 -38.37
N ASP A 39 37.68 -15.48 -38.64
CA ASP A 39 38.15 -16.18 -39.83
C ASP A 39 36.96 -16.36 -40.78
N ALA A 40 36.81 -15.40 -41.70
CA ALA A 40 35.72 -15.42 -42.68
C ALA A 40 35.86 -16.55 -43.70
N GLY A 41 37.09 -17.01 -43.97
CA GLY A 41 37.34 -18.10 -44.92
C GLY A 41 36.90 -19.47 -44.39
N ARG A 42 36.87 -19.64 -43.07
CA ARG A 42 36.49 -20.90 -42.40
C ARG A 42 35.19 -20.82 -41.58
N ASN A 43 34.45 -19.71 -41.68
CA ASN A 43 33.25 -19.42 -40.89
C ASN A 43 33.45 -19.65 -39.38
N ALA A 44 34.59 -19.23 -38.86
CA ALA A 44 34.96 -19.43 -37.46
C ALA A 44 35.19 -18.09 -36.76
N VAL A 45 34.81 -18.05 -35.49
CA VAL A 45 35.04 -16.89 -34.63
C VAL A 45 35.68 -17.35 -33.33
N TYR A 46 36.76 -16.67 -32.94
CA TYR A 46 37.52 -16.93 -31.72
C TYR A 46 37.39 -15.74 -30.77
N PRO A 47 36.33 -15.71 -29.94
CA PRO A 47 36.04 -14.58 -29.05
C PRO A 47 36.95 -14.49 -27.82
N GLY A 48 37.81 -15.47 -27.58
CA GLY A 48 38.58 -15.55 -26.35
C GLY A 48 39.76 -16.52 -26.41
N GLY A 49 40.40 -16.68 -25.26
CA GLY A 49 41.61 -17.46 -25.07
C GLY A 49 41.41 -18.79 -24.32
N GLY A 50 42.51 -19.44 -23.96
CA GLY A 50 42.53 -20.70 -23.20
C GLY A 50 43.68 -20.76 -22.22
N SER A 51 43.77 -21.85 -21.44
CA SER A 51 44.89 -22.09 -20.53
C SER A 51 45.48 -23.48 -20.68
N ALA A 52 46.81 -23.58 -20.59
CA ALA A 52 47.54 -24.85 -20.52
C ALA A 52 48.17 -24.99 -19.12
N ALA A 53 48.02 -26.16 -18.50
CA ALA A 53 48.66 -26.43 -17.22
C ALA A 53 50.17 -26.67 -17.43
N LEU A 54 50.97 -26.23 -16.46
CA LEU A 54 52.37 -26.65 -16.33
C LEU A 54 52.37 -28.09 -15.82
N ALA A 55 53.04 -28.98 -16.55
CA ALA A 55 53.24 -30.37 -16.17
C ALA A 55 54.13 -30.46 -14.92
N SER A 56 54.24 -31.65 -14.33
CA SER A 56 55.02 -31.86 -13.10
C SER A 56 56.52 -31.58 -13.25
N ASP A 57 57.03 -31.60 -14.46
CA ASP A 57 58.41 -31.24 -14.84
C ASP A 57 58.56 -29.77 -15.26
N GLY A 58 57.49 -28.97 -15.11
CA GLY A 58 57.49 -27.54 -15.38
C GLY A 58 57.37 -27.20 -16.86
N THR A 59 57.17 -28.21 -17.72
CA THR A 59 56.94 -28.01 -19.14
C THR A 59 55.48 -27.67 -19.44
N PHE A 60 55.23 -27.01 -20.56
CA PHE A 60 53.89 -26.88 -21.13
C PHE A 60 53.97 -26.92 -22.66
N SER A 61 52.85 -27.30 -23.27
CA SER A 61 52.64 -27.25 -24.73
C SER A 61 51.22 -26.82 -25.01
N VAL A 62 51.05 -25.80 -25.86
CA VAL A 62 49.74 -25.26 -26.22
C VAL A 62 49.70 -24.92 -27.71
N VAL A 63 48.65 -25.40 -28.39
CA VAL A 63 48.40 -25.09 -29.80
C VAL A 63 47.60 -23.79 -29.88
N LEU A 64 48.09 -22.83 -30.66
CA LEU A 64 47.54 -21.49 -30.83
C LEU A 64 47.36 -21.15 -32.32
N LEU A 65 46.60 -20.08 -32.58
CA LEU A 65 46.55 -19.43 -33.90
C LEU A 65 47.77 -18.53 -34.09
N PRO A 66 48.46 -18.58 -35.23
CA PRO A 66 49.55 -17.65 -35.51
C PRO A 66 49.01 -16.25 -35.87
N CYS A 67 49.69 -15.20 -35.42
CA CYS A 67 49.27 -13.80 -35.58
C CYS A 67 49.24 -13.34 -37.05
N ASP A 68 49.97 -14.04 -37.93
CA ASP A 68 50.03 -13.84 -39.38
C ASP A 68 49.14 -14.85 -40.15
N ALA A 69 48.20 -15.51 -39.48
CA ALA A 69 47.25 -16.40 -40.13
C ALA A 69 46.43 -15.67 -41.21
N SER A 70 46.65 -16.03 -42.47
CA SER A 70 45.89 -15.47 -43.60
C SER A 70 44.39 -15.72 -43.44
N GLY A 71 43.60 -14.65 -43.65
CA GLY A 71 42.14 -14.66 -43.54
C GLY A 71 41.58 -14.41 -42.13
N VAL A 72 42.43 -14.22 -41.12
CA VAL A 72 42.01 -13.90 -39.74
C VAL A 72 42.12 -12.39 -39.47
N GLN A 73 41.00 -11.76 -39.11
CA GLN A 73 40.90 -10.31 -38.89
C GLN A 73 40.53 -9.99 -37.42
N PRO A 74 40.91 -8.81 -36.89
CA PRO A 74 41.64 -7.73 -37.56
C PRO A 74 43.14 -8.00 -37.70
N GLU A 75 43.76 -7.54 -38.78
CA GLU A 75 45.22 -7.57 -38.95
C GLU A 75 45.95 -6.82 -37.82
N GLY A 76 47.15 -7.29 -37.46
CA GLY A 76 47.98 -6.65 -36.43
C GLY A 76 47.66 -7.03 -34.98
N TRP A 77 46.76 -7.98 -34.74
CA TRP A 77 46.48 -8.53 -33.40
C TRP A 77 47.68 -9.29 -32.79
N ARG A 78 47.70 -9.46 -31.46
CA ARG A 78 48.78 -10.10 -30.68
C ARG A 78 48.24 -11.04 -29.61
N TRP A 79 49.06 -11.97 -29.13
CA TRP A 79 48.73 -12.79 -27.96
C TRP A 79 49.14 -12.08 -26.67
N PHE A 80 48.20 -11.96 -25.73
CA PHE A 80 48.48 -11.67 -24.33
C PHE A 80 48.75 -12.98 -23.60
N LEU A 81 49.96 -13.11 -23.06
CA LEU A 81 50.42 -14.29 -22.34
C LEU A 81 50.53 -13.96 -20.85
N ASP A 82 49.96 -14.83 -20.03
CA ASP A 82 49.88 -14.67 -18.58
C ASP A 82 50.28 -15.99 -17.89
N LEU A 83 51.55 -16.06 -17.50
CA LEU A 83 52.14 -17.22 -16.85
C LEU A 83 51.95 -17.11 -15.33
N GLN A 84 51.26 -18.08 -14.74
CA GLN A 84 50.87 -18.12 -13.34
C GLN A 84 51.51 -19.33 -12.62
N PRO A 85 52.81 -19.28 -12.30
CA PRO A 85 53.46 -20.33 -11.52
C PRO A 85 53.00 -20.25 -10.05
N THR A 86 52.63 -21.38 -9.47
CA THR A 86 52.21 -21.50 -8.06
C THR A 86 53.43 -21.34 -7.16
N GLY A 87 53.43 -20.30 -6.32
CA GLY A 87 54.57 -19.96 -5.46
C GLY A 87 55.72 -19.22 -6.16
N GLY A 88 55.57 -18.91 -7.46
CA GLY A 88 56.52 -18.10 -8.23
C GLY A 88 55.95 -16.71 -8.58
N THR A 89 56.74 -15.89 -9.28
CA THR A 89 56.28 -14.59 -9.76
C THR A 89 55.46 -14.76 -11.04
N ARG A 90 54.28 -14.11 -11.10
CA ARG A 90 53.42 -14.08 -12.28
C ARG A 90 54.03 -13.16 -13.36
N ILE A 91 54.07 -13.63 -14.61
CA ILE A 91 54.67 -12.90 -15.75
C ILE A 91 53.59 -12.62 -16.79
N GLN A 92 53.49 -11.37 -17.26
CA GLN A 92 52.46 -10.93 -18.21
C GLN A 92 53.05 -10.03 -19.30
N PHE A 93 52.81 -10.35 -20.57
CA PHE A 93 53.25 -9.53 -21.71
C PHE A 93 52.47 -9.87 -22.98
N TYR A 94 52.56 -8.99 -23.98
CA TYR A 94 52.08 -9.27 -25.34
C TYR A 94 53.23 -9.81 -26.19
N ALA A 95 52.93 -10.75 -27.08
CA ALA A 95 53.92 -11.33 -28.01
C ALA A 95 53.33 -11.54 -29.41
N ASN A 96 54.20 -11.47 -30.41
CA ASN A 96 53.95 -11.99 -31.74
C ASN A 96 54.30 -13.48 -31.77
N ILE A 97 53.33 -14.33 -32.11
CA ILE A 97 53.59 -15.75 -32.36
C ILE A 97 53.14 -16.01 -33.79
N THR A 98 54.08 -16.19 -34.72
CA THR A 98 53.82 -16.24 -36.16
C THR A 98 54.32 -17.54 -36.78
N GLY A 99 53.90 -17.83 -38.02
CA GLY A 99 54.36 -18.98 -38.79
C GLY A 99 53.70 -20.31 -38.42
N THR A 100 54.34 -21.42 -38.81
CA THR A 100 53.87 -22.79 -38.58
C THR A 100 54.95 -23.61 -37.86
N GLY A 101 54.53 -24.57 -37.03
CA GLY A 101 55.47 -25.44 -36.29
C GLY A 101 55.52 -25.15 -34.79
N THR A 102 56.71 -25.27 -34.18
CA THR A 102 56.92 -25.10 -32.73
C THR A 102 57.71 -23.82 -32.43
N VAL A 103 57.19 -23.01 -31.52
CA VAL A 103 57.84 -21.80 -31.00
C VAL A 103 58.20 -22.01 -29.52
N GLN A 104 59.43 -21.69 -29.14
CA GLN A 104 59.85 -21.76 -27.74
C GLN A 104 59.41 -20.49 -27.00
N PHE A 105 58.87 -20.64 -25.80
CA PHE A 105 58.47 -19.51 -24.95
C PHE A 105 59.65 -18.60 -24.59
N SER A 106 60.86 -19.15 -24.51
CA SER A 106 62.11 -18.41 -24.28
C SER A 106 62.45 -17.42 -25.40
N ASP A 107 61.96 -17.67 -26.61
CA ASP A 107 62.31 -16.90 -27.80
C ASP A 107 61.33 -15.75 -28.04
N LEU A 108 60.29 -15.65 -27.22
CA LEU A 108 59.28 -14.60 -27.31
C LEU A 108 59.83 -13.29 -26.76
N THR A 109 59.80 -12.25 -27.60
CA THR A 109 60.10 -10.89 -27.19
C THR A 109 58.80 -10.15 -26.82
N PRO A 110 58.74 -9.51 -25.63
CA PRO A 110 57.62 -8.65 -25.27
C PRO A 110 57.45 -7.53 -26.29
N VAL A 111 56.25 -7.39 -26.85
CA VAL A 111 55.87 -6.31 -27.76
C VAL A 111 54.91 -5.33 -27.08
N PRO A 112 54.85 -4.07 -27.54
CA PRO A 112 53.88 -3.11 -27.05
C PRO A 112 52.43 -3.57 -27.25
N VAL A 113 51.52 -3.05 -26.42
CA VAL A 113 50.09 -3.25 -26.59
C VAL A 113 49.66 -2.72 -27.97
N PRO A 114 48.86 -3.47 -28.77
CA PRO A 114 48.34 -2.97 -30.03
C PRO A 114 47.50 -1.70 -29.82
N GLY A 115 47.90 -0.57 -30.40
CA GLY A 115 47.19 0.73 -30.29
C GLY A 115 48.00 1.95 -29.81
N GLY A 116 49.25 1.78 -29.36
CA GLY A 116 50.24 2.88 -29.27
C GLY A 116 50.50 3.52 -27.89
N GLY A 117 51.79 3.66 -27.56
CA GLY A 117 52.38 4.46 -26.48
C GLY A 117 53.87 4.07 -26.25
N PRO A 118 54.86 4.99 -26.31
CA PRO A 118 56.29 4.65 -26.48
C PRO A 118 57.12 4.58 -25.18
N GLY A 119 58.21 3.81 -25.23
CA GLY A 119 59.38 3.82 -24.31
C GLY A 119 60.26 2.59 -24.62
N SER A 120 61.52 2.64 -25.05
CA SER A 120 62.77 3.33 -24.63
C SER A 120 63.78 2.30 -24.09
N GLY A 121 64.99 2.29 -24.67
CA GLY A 121 66.22 1.64 -24.19
C GLY A 121 66.45 0.22 -24.73
N GLY A 122 67.58 -0.18 -25.32
CA GLY A 122 68.92 0.39 -25.40
C GLY A 122 69.94 -0.77 -25.28
N GLY A 123 70.98 -0.80 -26.13
CA GLY A 123 72.27 -1.41 -25.77
C GLY A 123 72.71 -2.71 -26.46
N THR A 124 73.62 -2.54 -27.44
CA THR A 124 74.92 -3.23 -27.65
C THR A 124 75.03 -4.74 -27.87
N GLY A 125 75.79 -5.14 -28.91
CA GLY A 125 76.39 -6.49 -29.00
C GLY A 125 77.18 -6.77 -30.29
N ALA A 126 78.50 -6.86 -30.14
CA ALA A 126 79.61 -7.15 -31.06
C ALA A 126 79.42 -8.15 -32.24
N VAL A 127 80.20 -7.90 -33.31
CA VAL A 127 80.47 -8.78 -34.46
C VAL A 127 81.84 -9.44 -34.31
N SER A 128 81.99 -10.70 -34.74
CA SER A 128 83.15 -11.56 -34.52
C SER A 128 84.23 -11.47 -35.62
N SER A 129 85.49 -11.34 -35.20
CA SER A 129 86.77 -11.84 -35.78
C SER A 129 86.96 -11.85 -37.31
N VAL A 130 87.86 -11.00 -37.82
CA VAL A 130 88.49 -11.16 -39.14
C VAL A 130 89.84 -11.87 -39.00
N ASN A 131 89.99 -13.02 -39.66
CA ASN A 131 91.25 -13.72 -40.00
C ASN A 131 91.80 -14.90 -39.13
N GLY A 132 91.18 -15.29 -38.01
CA GLY A 132 91.27 -16.69 -37.52
C GLY A 132 92.67 -17.27 -37.19
N GLN A 133 93.63 -16.49 -36.69
CA GLN A 133 94.92 -17.01 -36.19
C GLN A 133 95.25 -16.48 -34.77
N THR A 134 95.87 -17.32 -33.93
CA THR A 134 96.24 -17.00 -32.54
C THR A 134 97.76 -17.06 -32.33
N GLY A 135 98.37 -15.95 -31.86
CA GLY A 135 99.80 -15.83 -31.51
C GLY A 135 100.32 -14.39 -31.67
N ALA A 136 101.44 -14.02 -31.06
CA ALA A 136 102.02 -12.68 -31.19
C ALA A 136 102.63 -12.46 -32.58
N VAL A 137 102.01 -11.62 -33.40
CA VAL A 137 102.43 -11.30 -34.78
C VAL A 137 102.71 -9.79 -34.87
N VAL A 138 103.93 -9.43 -35.27
CA VAL A 138 104.38 -8.09 -35.63
C VAL A 138 104.41 -8.04 -37.15
N LEU A 139 103.73 -7.07 -37.77
CA LEU A 139 103.70 -6.87 -39.22
C LEU A 139 104.51 -5.61 -39.59
N ASP A 140 105.26 -5.65 -40.69
CA ASP A 140 106.04 -4.53 -41.23
C ASP A 140 105.51 -4.00 -42.57
N ALA A 141 106.24 -3.08 -43.19
CA ALA A 141 105.81 -2.37 -44.40
C ALA A 141 105.81 -3.22 -45.67
N GLU A 142 106.47 -4.38 -45.68
CA GLU A 142 106.37 -5.35 -46.78
C GLU A 142 105.14 -6.27 -46.63
N ASP A 143 104.59 -6.41 -45.41
CA ASP A 143 103.35 -7.15 -45.16
C ASP A 143 102.07 -6.41 -45.66
N VAL A 144 102.21 -5.17 -46.14
CA VAL A 144 101.11 -4.30 -46.62
C VAL A 144 101.34 -3.63 -47.99
N ASP A 145 102.36 -4.05 -48.75
CA ASP A 145 102.67 -3.52 -50.10
C ASP A 145 102.77 -1.96 -50.19
N ALA A 146 103.57 -1.31 -49.33
CA ALA A 146 103.80 0.14 -49.39
C ALA A 146 105.03 0.53 -50.26
N ASP A 147 104.84 1.45 -51.24
CA ASP A 147 105.83 1.91 -52.25
C ASP A 147 106.98 2.80 -51.69
N PRO A 148 108.25 2.64 -52.15
CA PRO A 148 109.41 3.43 -51.72
C PRO A 148 109.43 4.93 -52.12
N GLU A 149 110.12 5.69 -51.28
CA GLU A 149 110.17 7.15 -51.18
C GLU A 149 110.63 7.88 -52.47
N GLY A 150 109.73 8.67 -53.08
CA GLY A 150 110.08 9.72 -54.06
C GLY A 150 109.11 9.94 -55.23
N THR A 151 108.35 8.93 -55.66
CA THR A 151 107.47 9.04 -56.85
C THR A 151 106.16 9.75 -56.55
N ALA A 152 105.61 9.59 -55.34
CA ALA A 152 104.37 10.23 -54.92
C ALA A 152 104.49 11.76 -54.77
N ALA A 153 105.65 12.27 -54.32
CA ALA A 153 105.83 13.70 -54.05
C ALA A 153 105.80 14.57 -55.33
N ALA A 154 106.32 14.06 -56.45
CA ALA A 154 106.29 14.75 -57.75
C ALA A 154 104.90 14.69 -58.41
N ALA A 155 104.20 13.56 -58.31
CA ALA A 155 102.83 13.42 -58.81
C ALA A 155 101.83 14.25 -58.01
N VAL A 156 101.99 14.37 -56.68
CA VAL A 156 101.14 15.19 -55.81
C VAL A 156 101.32 16.69 -56.10
N THR A 157 102.54 17.16 -56.43
CA THR A 157 102.77 18.57 -56.78
C THR A 157 102.14 18.95 -58.12
N ALA A 158 102.16 18.06 -59.12
CA ALA A 158 101.46 18.26 -60.40
C ALA A 158 99.93 18.15 -60.28
N HIS A 159 99.44 17.28 -59.39
CA HIS A 159 98.02 17.08 -59.12
C HIS A 159 97.39 18.25 -58.35
N THR A 160 98.06 18.75 -57.30
CA THR A 160 97.57 19.86 -56.46
C THR A 160 97.58 21.23 -57.15
N GLY A 161 98.35 21.40 -58.23
CA GLY A 161 98.39 22.64 -59.03
C GLY A 161 97.38 22.71 -60.19
N ALA A 162 96.74 21.59 -60.56
CA ALA A 162 95.75 21.56 -61.62
C ALA A 162 94.35 21.86 -61.07
N SER A 163 93.55 22.66 -61.79
CA SER A 163 92.18 23.00 -61.39
C SER A 163 91.19 21.82 -61.55
N ASP A 164 91.49 20.89 -62.45
CA ASP A 164 90.74 19.65 -62.65
C ASP A 164 91.66 18.53 -63.17
N PRO A 165 92.53 17.96 -62.31
CA PRO A 165 93.56 17.00 -62.71
C PRO A 165 93.01 15.66 -63.24
N HIS A 166 91.72 15.39 -63.03
CA HIS A 166 91.10 14.13 -63.40
C HIS A 166 90.05 14.27 -64.50
N GLY A 167 89.67 15.50 -64.88
CA GLY A 167 88.59 15.76 -65.83
C GLY A 167 87.20 15.48 -65.25
N ASP A 168 87.12 15.03 -63.99
CA ASP A 168 85.88 14.72 -63.29
C ASP A 168 85.02 15.95 -63.10
N ARG A 169 85.65 17.12 -62.89
CA ARG A 169 84.89 18.37 -62.69
C ARG A 169 84.32 18.85 -64.02
N ALA A 170 85.04 18.71 -65.13
CA ALA A 170 84.56 18.99 -66.47
C ALA A 170 83.50 17.98 -66.94
N ALA A 171 83.67 16.70 -66.63
CA ALA A 171 82.70 15.65 -66.92
C ALA A 171 81.43 15.78 -66.05
N ALA A 172 81.57 16.12 -64.76
CA ALA A 172 80.46 16.42 -63.87
C ALA A 172 79.77 17.73 -64.25
N ALA A 173 80.49 18.76 -64.71
CA ALA A 173 79.89 20.00 -65.21
C ALA A 173 79.16 19.80 -66.53
N ALA A 174 79.66 18.94 -67.44
CA ALA A 174 78.96 18.57 -68.67
C ALA A 174 77.73 17.68 -68.39
N ALA A 175 77.82 16.75 -67.42
CA ALA A 175 76.70 15.93 -66.97
C ALA A 175 75.65 16.75 -66.20
N LEU A 176 76.08 17.72 -65.38
CA LEU A 176 75.20 18.65 -64.69
C LEU A 176 74.56 19.63 -65.67
N ALA A 177 75.29 20.15 -66.67
CA ALA A 177 74.73 21.00 -67.71
C ALA A 177 73.77 20.23 -68.63
N ALA A 178 74.02 18.95 -68.91
CA ALA A 178 73.05 18.08 -69.58
C ALA A 178 71.81 17.84 -68.72
N HIS A 179 71.98 17.59 -67.42
CA HIS A 179 70.89 17.43 -66.45
C HIS A 179 70.11 18.74 -66.21
N GLU A 180 70.76 19.90 -66.26
CA GLU A 180 70.13 21.23 -66.16
C GLU A 180 69.48 21.67 -67.47
N ALA A 181 69.94 21.18 -68.62
CA ALA A 181 69.30 21.38 -69.93
C ALA A 181 68.11 20.44 -70.17
N ASP A 182 68.00 19.33 -69.43
CA ASP A 182 66.83 18.44 -69.40
C ASP A 182 65.64 19.10 -68.67
N THR A 183 65.10 20.18 -69.26
CA THR A 183 63.95 20.93 -68.74
C THR A 183 62.61 20.50 -69.36
N THR A 184 62.59 19.38 -70.09
CA THR A 184 61.36 18.75 -70.55
C THR A 184 61.36 17.27 -70.17
N SER A 185 60.39 16.84 -69.36
CA SER A 185 60.12 15.44 -69.01
C SER A 185 60.90 14.76 -67.87
N VAL A 186 61.44 15.46 -66.88
CA VAL A 186 61.85 14.80 -65.62
C VAL A 186 60.67 14.23 -64.81
N HIS A 187 59.43 14.63 -65.12
CA HIS A 187 58.18 14.03 -64.61
C HIS A 187 57.12 13.78 -65.72
N GLY A 188 57.51 13.75 -67.00
CA GLY A 188 56.56 13.58 -68.12
C GLY A 188 55.73 14.82 -68.51
N ILE A 189 56.20 16.04 -68.17
CA ILE A 189 55.55 17.31 -68.54
C ILE A 189 56.52 18.23 -69.28
N ALA A 190 56.05 18.81 -70.39
CA ALA A 190 56.88 19.47 -71.41
C ALA A 190 57.18 20.96 -71.15
N ASN A 191 56.58 21.58 -70.12
CA ASN A 191 56.85 22.97 -69.75
C ASN A 191 56.73 23.13 -68.23
N THR A 192 57.83 23.50 -67.58
CA THR A 192 57.92 23.64 -66.13
C THR A 192 57.29 24.92 -65.59
N ALA A 193 56.96 25.90 -66.44
CA ALA A 193 56.11 27.04 -66.07
C ALA A 193 54.66 26.62 -65.75
N VAL A 194 54.30 25.35 -66.01
CA VAL A 194 53.01 24.74 -65.69
C VAL A 194 53.05 24.00 -64.34
N LEU A 195 54.23 23.83 -63.73
CA LEU A 195 54.31 23.31 -62.36
C LEU A 195 53.76 24.36 -61.39
N GLU A 196 52.75 23.94 -60.63
CA GLU A 196 52.19 24.70 -59.54
C GLU A 196 53.30 25.02 -58.52
N THR A 197 53.64 26.30 -58.37
CA THR A 197 54.58 26.71 -57.32
C THR A 197 53.93 26.48 -55.95
N GLN A 198 54.73 26.28 -54.90
CA GLN A 198 54.18 26.14 -53.55
C GLN A 198 53.30 27.35 -53.17
N SER A 199 53.69 28.56 -53.60
CA SER A 199 52.88 29.78 -53.45
C SER A 199 51.62 29.76 -54.33
N GLY A 200 51.65 29.20 -55.53
CA GLY A 200 50.48 29.01 -56.40
C GLY A 200 49.49 27.99 -55.83
N ALA A 201 50.00 26.88 -55.31
CA ALA A 201 49.20 25.86 -54.63
C ALA A 201 48.56 26.41 -53.35
N GLN A 202 49.32 27.17 -52.56
CA GLN A 202 48.81 27.83 -51.36
C GLN A 202 47.80 28.92 -51.72
N ALA A 203 48.04 29.72 -52.76
CA ALA A 203 47.07 30.70 -53.23
C ALA A 203 45.77 30.05 -53.74
N LYS A 204 45.83 28.88 -54.38
CA LYS A 204 44.64 28.10 -54.77
C LYS A 204 43.94 27.49 -53.57
N ALA A 205 44.67 27.01 -52.58
CA ALA A 205 44.10 26.50 -51.32
C ALA A 205 43.43 27.63 -50.54
N ASP A 206 44.06 28.80 -50.42
CA ASP A 206 43.52 29.98 -49.74
C ASP A 206 42.34 30.57 -50.53
N ALA A 207 42.39 30.58 -51.86
CA ALA A 207 41.26 30.98 -52.71
C ALA A 207 40.09 29.98 -52.62
N ALA A 208 40.36 28.68 -52.57
CA ALA A 208 39.35 27.65 -52.35
C ALA A 208 38.76 27.72 -50.94
N GLN A 209 39.58 28.02 -49.93
CA GLN A 209 39.14 28.24 -48.55
C GLN A 209 38.31 29.52 -48.45
N THR A 210 38.72 30.60 -49.12
CA THR A 210 37.97 31.86 -49.18
C THR A 210 36.66 31.69 -49.94
N ALA A 211 36.65 30.96 -51.06
CA ALA A 211 35.45 30.64 -51.82
C ALA A 211 34.52 29.70 -51.04
N ALA A 212 35.06 28.71 -50.32
CA ALA A 212 34.29 27.83 -49.44
C ALA A 212 33.75 28.59 -48.23
N ALA A 213 34.50 29.54 -47.67
CA ALA A 213 34.03 30.42 -46.59
C ALA A 213 32.97 31.40 -47.11
N ALA A 214 33.10 31.93 -48.33
CA ALA A 214 32.12 32.80 -48.95
C ALA A 214 30.86 32.05 -49.39
N ASP A 215 30.98 30.81 -49.88
CA ASP A 215 29.86 29.91 -50.17
C ASP A 215 29.20 29.49 -48.87
N ALA A 216 29.95 29.06 -47.84
CA ALA A 216 29.39 28.78 -46.52
C ALA A 216 28.69 30.01 -45.93
N THR A 217 29.28 31.20 -46.04
CA THR A 217 28.64 32.45 -45.60
C THR A 217 27.41 32.79 -46.43
N SER A 218 27.42 32.56 -47.74
CA SER A 218 26.26 32.76 -48.62
C SER A 218 25.17 31.73 -48.40
N LYS A 219 25.52 30.48 -48.09
CA LYS A 219 24.60 29.39 -47.75
C LYS A 219 24.03 29.57 -46.35
N VAL A 220 24.83 30.04 -45.39
CA VAL A 220 24.37 30.41 -44.05
C VAL A 220 23.50 31.66 -44.14
N ALA A 221 23.88 32.69 -44.91
CA ALA A 221 23.04 33.86 -45.13
C ALA A 221 21.77 33.54 -45.92
N ALA A 222 21.82 32.61 -46.87
CA ALA A 222 20.64 32.08 -47.56
C ALA A 222 19.76 31.26 -46.60
N HIS A 223 20.36 30.44 -45.74
CA HIS A 223 19.66 29.67 -44.70
C HIS A 223 19.08 30.59 -43.60
N GLU A 224 19.74 31.69 -43.27
CA GLU A 224 19.27 32.73 -42.35
C GLU A 224 18.19 33.61 -43.01
N ALA A 225 18.27 33.82 -44.32
CA ALA A 225 17.23 34.47 -45.14
C ALA A 225 16.04 33.53 -45.45
N ASP A 226 16.22 32.21 -45.36
CA ASP A 226 15.17 31.18 -45.42
C ASP A 226 14.26 31.18 -44.18
N THR A 227 14.28 32.23 -43.37
CA THR A 227 13.29 32.50 -42.31
C THR A 227 11.90 32.84 -42.85
N THR A 228 11.70 32.90 -44.18
CA THR A 228 10.40 33.15 -44.80
C THR A 228 9.64 31.91 -45.30
N ALA A 229 10.25 30.70 -45.27
CA ALA A 229 9.65 29.55 -45.94
C ALA A 229 9.85 28.16 -45.31
N VAL A 230 10.41 28.02 -44.10
CA VAL A 230 10.43 26.68 -43.45
C VAL A 230 9.01 26.21 -43.05
N HIS A 231 8.06 27.15 -42.88
CA HIS A 231 6.62 26.88 -42.66
C HIS A 231 5.66 27.81 -43.46
N GLY A 232 6.16 28.56 -44.46
CA GLY A 232 5.33 29.48 -45.28
C GLY A 232 4.94 30.83 -44.64
N ILE A 233 5.72 31.33 -43.67
CA ILE A 233 5.46 32.60 -42.96
C ILE A 233 6.70 33.49 -42.94
N ALA A 234 6.52 34.76 -43.32
CA ALA A 234 7.60 35.70 -43.64
C ALA A 234 8.29 36.36 -42.43
N ASN A 235 7.83 36.12 -41.19
CA ASN A 235 8.40 36.69 -39.98
C ASN A 235 8.28 35.69 -38.82
N THR A 236 9.39 35.27 -38.26
CA THR A 236 9.46 34.28 -37.17
C THR A 236 8.99 34.80 -35.81
N ALA A 237 8.86 36.13 -35.64
CA ALA A 237 8.18 36.72 -34.49
C ALA A 237 6.65 36.46 -34.49
N LEU A 238 6.10 35.97 -35.60
CA LEU A 238 4.71 35.51 -35.72
C LEU A 238 4.56 34.01 -35.45
N LEU A 239 5.65 33.30 -35.16
CA LEU A 239 5.61 31.88 -34.81
C LEU A 239 4.99 31.76 -33.41
N GLU A 240 3.83 31.09 -33.33
CA GLU A 240 3.11 30.93 -32.08
C GLU A 240 3.98 30.21 -31.05
N THR A 241 4.29 30.89 -29.94
CA THR A 241 5.01 30.26 -28.83
C THR A 241 4.06 29.36 -28.05
N THR A 242 4.56 28.35 -27.34
CA THR A 242 3.73 27.53 -26.43
C THR A 242 2.99 28.39 -25.40
N ALA A 243 3.61 29.48 -24.93
CA ALA A 243 2.97 30.44 -24.03
C ALA A 243 1.87 31.27 -24.73
N GLY A 244 2.08 31.67 -25.98
CA GLY A 244 1.08 32.37 -26.79
C GLY A 244 -0.11 31.48 -27.14
N ALA A 245 0.14 30.22 -27.52
CA ALA A 245 -0.88 29.22 -27.79
C ALA A 245 -1.71 28.93 -26.52
N GLN A 246 -1.04 28.79 -25.37
CA GLN A 246 -1.72 28.63 -24.09
C GLN A 246 -2.55 29.89 -23.76
N SER A 247 -2.01 31.08 -23.96
CA SER A 247 -2.74 32.33 -23.73
C SER A 247 -3.98 32.47 -24.62
N LYS A 248 -3.91 32.02 -25.88
CA LYS A 248 -5.05 31.97 -26.80
C LYS A 248 -6.07 30.91 -26.40
N ALA A 249 -5.62 29.75 -25.92
CA ALA A 249 -6.48 28.70 -25.39
C ALA A 249 -7.20 29.17 -24.11
N ASP A 250 -6.48 29.81 -23.20
CA ASP A 250 -7.01 30.38 -21.96
C ASP A 250 -8.02 31.49 -22.25
N ALA A 251 -7.72 32.37 -23.23
CA ALA A 251 -8.64 33.41 -23.67
C ALA A 251 -9.90 32.83 -24.33
N ALA A 252 -9.76 31.78 -25.15
CA ALA A 252 -10.90 31.07 -25.75
C ALA A 252 -11.75 30.35 -24.68
N GLN A 253 -11.10 29.74 -23.69
CA GLN A 253 -11.76 29.12 -22.54
C GLN A 253 -12.52 30.18 -21.72
N ALA A 254 -11.90 31.31 -21.41
CA ALA A 254 -12.53 32.40 -20.68
C ALA A 254 -13.73 32.98 -21.43
N ALA A 255 -13.61 33.17 -22.76
CA ALA A 255 -14.72 33.61 -23.60
C ALA A 255 -15.85 32.58 -23.65
N ALA A 256 -15.54 31.28 -23.77
CA ALA A 256 -16.53 30.21 -23.74
C ALA A 256 -17.26 30.15 -22.40
N VAL A 257 -16.53 30.28 -21.28
CA VAL A 257 -17.11 30.36 -19.93
C VAL A 257 -18.01 31.58 -19.78
N SER A 258 -17.57 32.75 -20.25
CA SER A 258 -18.37 33.99 -20.21
C SER A 258 -19.65 33.86 -21.06
N ASN A 259 -19.55 33.27 -22.25
CA ASN A 259 -20.70 33.04 -23.14
C ASN A 259 -21.66 32.02 -22.53
N ALA A 260 -21.15 30.93 -21.95
CA ALA A 260 -21.97 29.95 -21.24
C ALA A 260 -22.65 30.54 -20.00
N ALA A 261 -21.96 31.39 -19.24
CA ALA A 261 -22.52 32.10 -18.10
C ALA A 261 -23.61 33.10 -18.52
N THR A 262 -23.40 33.80 -19.64
CA THR A 262 -24.38 34.74 -20.22
C THR A 262 -25.61 33.99 -20.75
N ASP A 263 -25.42 32.88 -21.47
CA ASP A 263 -26.50 32.01 -21.95
C ASP A 263 -27.28 31.39 -20.79
N ALA A 264 -26.59 30.88 -19.77
CA ALA A 264 -27.21 30.38 -18.55
C ALA A 264 -28.01 31.47 -17.84
N THR A 265 -27.45 32.67 -17.68
CA THR A 265 -28.15 33.81 -17.07
C THR A 265 -29.36 34.24 -17.90
N GLY A 266 -29.26 34.25 -19.23
CA GLY A 266 -30.36 34.57 -20.13
C GLY A 266 -31.49 33.53 -20.07
N LYS A 267 -31.14 32.23 -20.06
CA LYS A 267 -32.08 31.12 -19.90
C LYS A 267 -32.75 31.16 -18.54
N VAL A 268 -32.00 31.40 -17.46
CA VAL A 268 -32.53 31.54 -16.10
C VAL A 268 -33.42 32.77 -15.98
N SER A 269 -33.05 33.91 -16.58
CA SER A 269 -33.88 35.12 -16.58
C SER A 269 -35.18 34.93 -17.35
N THR A 270 -35.13 34.23 -18.49
CA THR A 270 -36.33 33.88 -19.28
C THR A 270 -37.23 32.91 -18.52
N HIS A 271 -36.64 31.92 -17.85
CA HIS A 271 -37.34 30.96 -16.99
C HIS A 271 -38.00 31.64 -15.78
N THR A 272 -37.28 32.55 -15.12
CA THR A 272 -37.75 33.30 -13.93
C THR A 272 -38.84 34.32 -14.29
N ALA A 273 -38.80 34.92 -15.47
CA ALA A 273 -39.80 35.87 -15.94
C ALA A 273 -41.11 35.20 -16.42
N ALA A 274 -41.05 33.91 -16.78
CA ALA A 274 -42.24 33.15 -17.15
C ALA A 274 -43.03 32.76 -15.89
N GLY A 275 -44.35 32.98 -15.89
CA GLY A 275 -45.21 32.61 -14.75
C GLY A 275 -45.39 31.09 -14.56
N ASP A 276 -45.20 30.33 -15.64
CA ASP A 276 -45.25 28.86 -15.67
C ASP A 276 -44.27 28.31 -16.73
N PRO A 277 -42.95 28.38 -16.48
CA PRO A 277 -41.93 28.04 -17.47
C PRO A 277 -41.91 26.57 -17.87
N HIS A 278 -42.51 25.71 -17.04
CA HIS A 278 -42.56 24.26 -17.27
C HIS A 278 -43.95 23.77 -17.68
N GLY A 279 -44.96 24.65 -17.67
CA GLY A 279 -46.37 24.25 -17.86
C GLY A 279 -46.89 23.36 -16.72
N ASP A 280 -46.09 23.15 -15.68
CA ASP A 280 -46.35 22.22 -14.59
C ASP A 280 -47.38 22.79 -13.62
N ARG A 281 -47.46 24.12 -13.49
CA ARG A 281 -48.50 24.78 -12.69
C ARG A 281 -49.86 24.66 -13.36
N ALA A 282 -49.95 24.84 -14.68
CA ALA A 282 -51.16 24.65 -15.46
C ALA A 282 -51.58 23.16 -15.53
N ASP A 283 -50.62 22.25 -15.68
CA ASP A 283 -50.86 20.81 -15.64
C ASP A 283 -51.29 20.34 -14.24
N ALA A 284 -50.67 20.87 -13.19
CA ALA A 284 -51.04 20.59 -11.80
C ALA A 284 -52.43 21.10 -11.46
N ALA A 285 -52.80 22.30 -11.94
CA ALA A 285 -54.14 22.86 -11.73
C ALA A 285 -55.26 22.05 -12.41
N THR A 286 -54.92 21.23 -13.41
CA THR A 286 -55.89 20.35 -14.09
C THR A 286 -55.86 18.89 -13.59
N LYS A 287 -54.79 18.47 -12.89
CA LYS A 287 -54.61 17.08 -12.42
C LYS A 287 -54.67 16.90 -10.91
N TYR A 288 -54.42 17.95 -10.12
CA TYR A 288 -54.33 17.86 -8.66
C TYR A 288 -55.28 18.84 -7.97
N LEU A 289 -55.72 18.47 -6.77
CA LEU A 289 -56.58 19.27 -5.90
C LEU A 289 -55.82 20.49 -5.36
N ALA A 290 -56.43 21.66 -5.43
CA ALA A 290 -55.89 22.91 -4.92
C ALA A 290 -56.03 22.98 -3.39
N LYS A 291 -54.89 23.14 -2.70
CA LYS A 291 -54.83 23.20 -1.23
C LYS A 291 -55.77 24.27 -0.62
N ASN A 292 -55.95 25.41 -1.28
CA ASN A 292 -56.79 26.51 -0.80
C ASN A 292 -58.29 26.30 -1.05
N GLN A 293 -58.67 25.32 -1.88
CA GLN A 293 -60.06 24.94 -2.11
C GLN A 293 -60.58 23.98 -1.04
N ASN A 294 -59.74 23.55 -0.09
CA ASN A 294 -60.13 22.68 1.02
C ASN A 294 -60.95 21.44 0.56
N LEU A 295 -60.49 20.80 -0.52
CA LEU A 295 -61.12 19.63 -1.15
C LEU A 295 -62.50 19.90 -1.80
N ALA A 296 -62.91 21.17 -1.97
CA ALA A 296 -64.15 21.51 -2.67
C ALA A 296 -64.10 21.20 -4.18
N ASP A 297 -62.89 21.03 -4.73
CA ASP A 297 -62.57 20.69 -6.11
C ASP A 297 -62.38 19.18 -6.33
N VAL A 298 -62.81 18.35 -5.38
CA VAL A 298 -62.95 16.91 -5.61
C VAL A 298 -64.13 16.68 -6.54
N ASP A 299 -63.86 16.35 -7.80
CA ASP A 299 -64.86 16.13 -8.86
C ASP A 299 -65.94 15.11 -8.49
N ASN A 300 -65.56 14.03 -7.80
CA ASN A 300 -66.49 13.03 -7.32
C ASN A 300 -66.20 12.67 -5.85
N PRO A 301 -66.80 13.41 -4.90
CA PRO A 301 -66.57 13.17 -3.47
C PRO A 301 -67.02 11.77 -3.02
N ALA A 302 -67.99 11.16 -3.71
CA ALA A 302 -68.45 9.82 -3.38
C ALA A 302 -67.41 8.75 -3.74
N THR A 303 -66.81 8.84 -4.93
CA THR A 303 -65.72 7.94 -5.34
C THR A 303 -64.46 8.17 -4.51
N ALA A 304 -64.11 9.42 -4.18
CA ALA A 304 -62.95 9.72 -3.34
C ALA A 304 -63.08 9.09 -1.93
N ARG A 305 -64.26 9.17 -1.32
CA ARG A 305 -64.55 8.50 -0.03
C ARG A 305 -64.42 6.97 -0.13
N ALA A 306 -64.88 6.39 -1.24
CA ALA A 306 -64.77 4.95 -1.48
C ALA A 306 -63.32 4.49 -1.65
N SER A 307 -62.51 5.22 -2.43
CA SER A 307 -61.10 4.90 -2.68
C SER A 307 -60.22 5.03 -1.44
N LEU A 308 -60.54 5.95 -0.52
CA LEU A 308 -59.85 6.09 0.76
C LEU A 308 -60.27 5.03 1.80
N GLY A 309 -61.20 4.13 1.46
CA GLY A 309 -61.66 3.07 2.34
C GLY A 309 -62.39 3.56 3.60
N LEU A 310 -62.82 4.84 3.63
CA LEU A 310 -63.43 5.46 4.82
C LEU A 310 -64.85 4.96 5.09
N GLY A 311 -65.49 4.30 4.12
CA GLY A 311 -66.83 3.71 4.26
C GLY A 311 -67.87 4.74 4.74
N ALA A 312 -68.78 4.31 5.63
CA ALA A 312 -69.79 5.21 6.20
C ALA A 312 -69.21 6.29 7.13
N ALA A 313 -67.98 6.12 7.65
CA ALA A 313 -67.38 7.08 8.60
C ALA A 313 -67.21 8.47 8.00
N ALA A 314 -66.99 8.57 6.68
CA ALA A 314 -66.79 9.84 6.00
C ALA A 314 -68.05 10.74 5.89
N THR A 315 -69.22 10.25 6.31
CA THR A 315 -70.48 11.01 6.33
C THR A 315 -71.12 11.09 7.72
N LEU A 316 -70.55 10.40 8.71
CA LEU A 316 -71.06 10.40 10.08
C LEU A 316 -70.43 11.54 10.88
N SER A 317 -71.21 12.12 11.81
CA SER A 317 -70.67 13.11 12.76
C SER A 317 -69.71 12.44 13.74
N VAL A 318 -68.74 13.19 14.26
CA VAL A 318 -67.90 12.74 15.38
C VAL A 318 -68.73 12.85 16.67
N GLY A 319 -68.77 11.80 17.49
CA GLY A 319 -69.59 11.77 18.70
C GLY A 319 -69.43 10.49 19.53
N THR A 320 -70.15 10.41 20.65
CA THR A 320 -70.05 9.34 21.66
C THR A 320 -71.18 8.31 21.61
N THR A 321 -72.12 8.44 20.66
CA THR A 321 -73.28 7.54 20.53
C THR A 321 -73.12 6.57 19.35
N THR A 322 -73.80 5.42 19.41
CA THR A 322 -73.86 4.47 18.30
C THR A 322 -74.31 5.16 17.00
N GLY A 323 -73.62 4.89 15.89
CA GLY A 323 -73.86 5.57 14.61
C GLY A 323 -73.05 6.85 14.39
N THR A 324 -72.05 7.14 15.23
CA THR A 324 -71.11 8.28 15.07
C THR A 324 -69.65 7.79 15.04
N VAL A 325 -68.75 8.57 14.43
CA VAL A 325 -67.30 8.32 14.48
C VAL A 325 -66.79 8.66 15.88
N ALA A 326 -66.09 7.74 16.53
CA ALA A 326 -65.52 7.95 17.85
C ALA A 326 -64.39 8.98 17.82
N ALA A 327 -64.40 9.97 18.71
CA ALA A 327 -63.27 10.86 18.94
C ALA A 327 -62.10 10.09 19.61
N GLY A 328 -60.85 10.54 19.46
CA GLY A 328 -59.68 9.80 19.95
C GLY A 328 -59.63 9.53 21.46
N ASP A 329 -60.46 10.22 22.24
CA ASP A 329 -60.66 10.08 23.68
C ASP A 329 -61.99 9.41 24.07
N ASP A 330 -62.70 8.82 23.08
CA ASP A 330 -63.99 8.17 23.29
C ASP A 330 -63.88 6.91 24.17
N ILE A 331 -64.81 6.76 25.12
CA ILE A 331 -64.78 5.72 26.15
C ILE A 331 -64.79 4.30 25.56
N ARG A 332 -65.27 4.14 24.31
CA ARG A 332 -65.25 2.87 23.57
C ARG A 332 -63.81 2.34 23.36
N PHE A 333 -62.80 3.21 23.40
CA PHE A 333 -61.38 2.82 23.34
C PHE A 333 -60.82 2.29 24.66
N THR A 334 -61.47 2.59 25.79
CA THR A 334 -61.07 2.08 27.12
C THR A 334 -61.49 0.62 27.37
N ALA A 335 -62.39 0.07 26.54
CA ALA A 335 -62.94 -1.28 26.70
C ALA A 335 -62.23 -2.36 25.85
N ILE A 336 -61.28 -1.97 24.98
CA ILE A 336 -60.50 -2.90 24.16
C ILE A 336 -59.06 -2.86 24.65
N GLY A 337 -58.72 -3.81 25.51
CA GLY A 337 -57.32 -4.11 25.81
C GLY A 337 -56.63 -4.58 24.54
N SER A 338 -55.71 -3.78 24.01
CA SER A 338 -54.76 -4.23 23.01
C SER A 338 -53.45 -3.44 23.12
N THR A 339 -52.41 -4.19 23.44
CA THR A 339 -51.01 -3.91 23.14
C THR A 339 -50.84 -3.13 21.84
N PRO A 340 -50.17 -1.97 21.83
CA PRO A 340 -49.67 -1.40 20.61
C PRO A 340 -48.56 -2.32 20.07
N ALA A 341 -48.69 -2.71 18.80
CA ALA A 341 -47.60 -3.31 18.04
C ALA A 341 -46.38 -2.39 18.12
N PRO A 342 -45.16 -2.90 18.41
CA PRO A 342 -43.99 -2.05 18.41
C PRO A 342 -43.71 -1.61 16.98
N ALA A 343 -43.82 -0.31 16.74
CA ALA A 343 -43.16 0.33 15.63
C ALA A 343 -41.66 -0.01 15.75
N LEU A 344 -41.17 -0.87 14.86
CA LEU A 344 -39.73 -1.10 14.66
C LEU A 344 -39.16 0.16 14.02
N THR A 345 -38.98 1.21 14.82
CA THR A 345 -38.07 2.30 14.51
C THR A 345 -36.67 1.81 14.89
N ASP A 346 -35.81 1.76 13.88
CA ASP A 346 -34.41 1.38 13.95
C ASP A 346 -33.62 2.43 14.75
N SER A 347 -33.86 2.48 16.06
CA SER A 347 -33.13 3.32 17.00
C SER A 347 -32.60 2.45 18.12
N SER A 348 -31.65 1.59 17.76
CA SER A 348 -30.74 0.88 18.66
C SER A 348 -29.69 1.82 19.26
N ILE A 349 -30.12 2.97 19.79
CA ILE A 349 -29.24 3.79 20.62
C ILE A 349 -29.03 3.05 21.93
N LEU A 350 -27.78 2.64 22.20
CA LEU A 350 -27.29 2.43 23.56
C LEU A 350 -27.78 3.61 24.38
N ARG A 351 -28.75 3.39 25.27
CA ARG A 351 -29.13 4.46 26.18
C ARG A 351 -27.95 4.60 27.11
N THR A 352 -27.35 5.78 27.12
CA THR A 352 -26.29 6.13 28.05
C THR A 352 -26.82 7.26 28.91
N ASN A 353 -26.59 7.18 30.20
CA ASN A 353 -26.77 8.33 31.07
C ASN A 353 -25.53 8.46 31.94
N GLU A 354 -25.06 9.69 32.12
CA GLU A 354 -23.91 9.98 32.97
C GLU A 354 -24.33 10.98 34.03
N VAL A 355 -23.99 10.65 35.28
CA VAL A 355 -23.97 11.64 36.35
C VAL A 355 -22.53 12.04 36.58
N ARG A 356 -22.24 13.32 36.33
CA ARG A 356 -20.97 13.96 36.63
C ARG A 356 -21.17 14.98 37.74
N ILE A 357 -20.46 14.81 38.86
CA ILE A 357 -20.52 15.73 40.00
C ILE A 357 -19.19 16.48 40.09
N THR A 358 -19.26 17.81 40.04
CA THR A 358 -18.08 18.71 39.93
C THR A 358 -17.99 19.77 41.03
N ASP A 359 -19.03 19.95 41.84
CA ASP A 359 -19.21 21.11 42.72
C ASP A 359 -19.48 20.76 44.20
N GLY A 360 -19.24 19.51 44.63
CA GLY A 360 -19.82 18.95 45.86
C GLY A 360 -18.92 18.71 47.08
N ALA A 361 -17.69 19.22 47.11
CA ALA A 361 -16.69 18.99 48.16
C ALA A 361 -16.30 17.52 48.37
N VAL A 362 -15.29 17.30 49.23
CA VAL A 362 -14.85 15.97 49.65
C VAL A 362 -15.96 15.35 50.50
N GLN A 363 -16.50 14.21 50.11
CA GLN A 363 -17.40 13.46 50.98
C GLN A 363 -16.58 12.68 52.00
N ASP A 364 -16.77 13.01 53.27
CA ASP A 364 -16.46 12.07 54.35
C ASP A 364 -17.54 11.00 54.38
N LEU A 365 -17.17 9.76 54.11
CA LEU A 365 -18.09 8.65 54.30
C LEU A 365 -18.33 8.55 55.81
N ALA A 366 -19.51 8.99 56.26
CA ALA A 366 -19.85 9.04 57.68
C ALA A 366 -19.98 7.64 58.27
N THR A 367 -19.66 7.47 59.56
CA THR A 367 -19.99 6.23 60.28
C THR A 367 -21.50 6.02 60.23
N ALA A 368 -21.93 4.90 59.63
CA ALA A 368 -23.33 4.61 59.36
C ALA A 368 -23.60 3.11 59.56
N ALA A 369 -24.87 2.72 59.49
CA ALA A 369 -25.25 1.32 59.38
C ALA A 369 -24.53 0.68 58.18
N SER A 370 -24.16 -0.60 58.32
CA SER A 370 -23.42 -1.33 57.29
C SER A 370 -24.13 -1.21 55.94
N TRP A 371 -23.41 -0.78 54.90
CA TRP A 371 -23.89 -0.67 53.51
C TRP A 371 -24.94 0.42 53.26
N THR A 372 -24.60 1.65 53.64
CA THR A 372 -25.42 2.84 53.36
C THR A 372 -25.03 3.49 52.02
N ILE A 373 -25.99 4.02 51.27
CA ILE A 373 -25.77 4.78 50.03
C ILE A 373 -24.92 6.02 50.34
N ALA A 374 -23.82 6.19 49.62
CA ALA A 374 -22.93 7.34 49.73
C ALA A 374 -23.60 8.59 49.13
N ALA A 375 -23.35 9.75 49.74
CA ALA A 375 -23.83 11.05 49.29
C ALA A 375 -22.67 12.05 49.23
N THR A 376 -22.87 13.27 48.77
CA THR A 376 -21.93 14.39 48.94
C THR A 376 -22.14 15.06 50.29
N SER A 377 -21.25 16.00 50.65
CA SER A 377 -21.29 16.73 51.92
C SER A 377 -22.58 17.55 52.11
N VAL A 378 -23.26 17.85 51.00
CA VAL A 378 -24.54 18.58 50.94
C VAL A 378 -25.75 17.64 50.78
N GLY A 379 -25.56 16.33 50.93
CA GLY A 379 -26.62 15.33 50.94
C GLY A 379 -27.02 14.75 49.58
N THR A 380 -26.34 15.11 48.49
CA THR A 380 -26.64 14.58 47.15
C THR A 380 -26.17 13.14 47.04
N GLN A 381 -27.08 12.18 46.88
CA GLN A 381 -26.71 10.76 46.71
C GLN A 381 -25.85 10.55 45.45
N LEU A 382 -24.80 9.73 45.59
CA LEU A 382 -23.93 9.32 44.49
C LEU A 382 -24.59 8.19 43.69
N LYS A 383 -25.52 8.59 42.81
CA LYS A 383 -26.34 7.66 42.01
C LYS A 383 -26.60 8.19 40.60
N CYS A 384 -26.96 7.29 39.70
CA CYS A 384 -27.41 7.58 38.34
C CYS A 384 -28.62 6.69 38.02
N SER A 385 -29.56 7.20 37.24
CA SER A 385 -30.74 6.46 36.79
C SER A 385 -30.78 6.42 35.27
N ILE A 386 -31.27 5.34 34.68
CA ILE A 386 -31.35 5.17 33.24
C ILE A 386 -32.68 4.50 32.84
N PRO A 387 -33.31 4.89 31.71
CA PRO A 387 -34.52 4.22 31.24
C PRO A 387 -34.25 2.74 30.96
N ALA A 388 -35.04 1.86 31.57
CA ALA A 388 -34.87 0.42 31.48
C ALA A 388 -36.20 -0.34 31.58
N GLU A 389 -36.22 -1.54 31.01
CA GLU A 389 -37.32 -2.51 31.05
C GLU A 389 -36.90 -3.77 31.84
N PRO A 390 -37.86 -4.56 32.37
CA PRO A 390 -37.52 -5.84 32.98
C PRO A 390 -36.76 -6.75 32.00
N GLY A 391 -35.64 -7.30 32.47
CA GLY A 391 -34.69 -8.08 31.68
C GLY A 391 -33.46 -7.30 31.23
N ASP A 392 -33.49 -5.97 31.28
CA ASP A 392 -32.39 -5.10 30.86
C ASP A 392 -31.11 -5.34 31.62
N ARG A 393 -29.96 -5.30 30.94
CA ARG A 393 -28.66 -5.30 31.59
C ARG A 393 -28.07 -3.90 31.59
N ILE A 394 -27.60 -3.43 32.74
CA ILE A 394 -27.00 -2.11 32.92
C ILE A 394 -25.51 -2.28 33.21
N ARG A 395 -24.66 -1.80 32.30
CA ARG A 395 -23.22 -1.67 32.54
C ARG A 395 -22.95 -0.41 33.33
N VAL A 396 -22.04 -0.51 34.30
CA VAL A 396 -21.69 0.55 35.23
C VAL A 396 -20.20 0.87 35.10
N ASP A 397 -19.90 2.07 34.61
CA ASP A 397 -18.56 2.63 34.57
C ASP A 397 -18.45 3.72 35.64
N LEU A 398 -17.67 3.47 36.69
CA LEU A 398 -17.49 4.36 37.84
C LEU A 398 -16.06 4.90 37.83
N GLY A 399 -15.93 6.22 37.70
CA GLY A 399 -14.67 6.94 37.83
C GLY A 399 -14.70 7.85 39.05
N MET A 400 -13.82 7.62 40.01
CA MET A 400 -13.71 8.48 41.19
C MET A 400 -12.30 8.51 41.78
N LEU A 401 -12.00 9.58 42.49
CA LEU A 401 -10.83 9.66 43.36
C LEU A 401 -11.27 9.31 44.77
N TYR A 402 -10.68 8.26 45.33
CA TYR A 402 -11.03 7.71 46.65
C TYR A 402 -9.76 7.48 47.46
N SER A 403 -9.82 7.78 48.76
CA SER A 403 -8.76 7.44 49.73
C SER A 403 -9.40 7.02 51.04
N GLY A 404 -9.03 5.83 51.54
CA GLY A 404 -9.61 5.29 52.77
C GLY A 404 -9.42 3.79 52.96
N THR A 405 -9.79 3.34 54.15
CA THR A 405 -9.84 1.93 54.58
C THR A 405 -11.25 1.35 54.51
N ARG A 406 -12.25 2.11 54.04
CA ARG A 406 -13.64 1.63 53.90
C ARG A 406 -13.82 0.81 52.64
N TYR A 407 -14.59 -0.27 52.76
CA TYR A 407 -15.02 -1.07 51.61
C TYR A 407 -16.28 -0.46 50.97
N LEU A 408 -16.33 -0.56 49.65
CA LEU A 408 -17.36 0.04 48.79
C LEU A 408 -17.98 -1.03 47.88
N ASP A 409 -19.19 -0.77 47.42
CA ASP A 409 -19.86 -1.57 46.40
C ASP A 409 -20.76 -0.68 45.54
N ALA A 410 -20.95 -1.05 44.27
CA ALA A 410 -22.04 -0.51 43.47
C ALA A 410 -23.31 -1.30 43.78
N VAL A 411 -24.45 -0.61 43.83
CA VAL A 411 -25.73 -1.22 44.20
C VAL A 411 -26.83 -0.86 43.21
N LEU A 412 -27.68 -1.84 42.87
CA LEU A 412 -28.94 -1.62 42.17
C LEU A 412 -30.04 -1.41 43.20
N LEU A 413 -30.84 -0.37 43.01
CA LEU A 413 -31.93 -0.02 43.91
C LEU A 413 -33.25 -0.67 43.47
N ASP A 414 -34.15 -0.91 44.44
CA ASP A 414 -35.54 -1.30 44.18
C ASP A 414 -36.43 -0.09 43.83
N SER A 415 -37.70 -0.37 43.54
CA SER A 415 -38.70 0.65 43.21
C SER A 415 -38.97 1.65 44.33
N ALA A 416 -38.65 1.31 45.59
CA ALA A 416 -38.75 2.16 46.77
C ALA A 416 -37.45 2.93 47.08
N GLY A 417 -36.37 2.68 46.33
CA GLY A 417 -35.07 3.31 46.50
C GLY A 417 -34.18 2.66 47.56
N ALA A 418 -34.53 1.48 48.07
CA ALA A 418 -33.69 0.68 48.95
C ALA A 418 -32.71 -0.18 48.12
N ILE A 419 -31.65 -0.69 48.75
CA ILE A 419 -30.66 -1.54 48.07
C ILE A 419 -31.29 -2.90 47.78
N ALA A 420 -31.42 -3.24 46.50
CA ALA A 420 -31.93 -4.52 46.04
C ALA A 420 -30.79 -5.54 45.83
N LEU A 421 -29.73 -5.12 45.12
CA LEU A 421 -28.59 -5.98 44.79
C LEU A 421 -27.26 -5.26 45.01
N TYR A 422 -26.26 -6.02 45.48
CA TYR A 422 -24.85 -5.62 45.56
C TYR A 422 -24.07 -6.17 44.37
N ALA A 423 -23.21 -5.38 43.73
CA ALA A 423 -22.46 -5.85 42.55
C ALA A 423 -21.49 -6.99 42.90
N GLY A 424 -20.91 -6.98 44.10
CA GLY A 424 -19.99 -8.03 44.55
C GLY A 424 -20.62 -9.42 44.68
N THR A 425 -21.93 -9.52 44.96
CA THR A 425 -22.63 -10.81 45.14
C THR A 425 -23.73 -11.08 44.13
N GLN A 426 -24.24 -10.04 43.45
CA GLN A 426 -25.47 -10.08 42.66
C GLN A 426 -26.71 -10.54 43.47
N THR A 427 -26.71 -10.29 44.78
CA THR A 427 -27.83 -10.61 45.69
C THR A 427 -28.12 -9.44 46.63
N SER A 428 -29.18 -9.55 47.44
CA SER A 428 -29.51 -8.58 48.50
C SER A 428 -28.56 -8.60 49.70
N SER A 429 -27.59 -9.53 49.72
CA SER A 429 -26.57 -9.62 50.76
C SER A 429 -25.21 -9.18 50.22
N PRO A 430 -24.49 -8.26 50.87
CA PRO A 430 -23.17 -7.80 50.42
C PRO A 430 -22.06 -8.81 50.76
N LEU A 431 -20.93 -8.70 50.07
CA LEU A 431 -19.68 -9.31 50.55
C LEU A 431 -19.23 -8.61 51.84
N ALA A 432 -18.58 -9.35 52.73
CA ALA A 432 -18.00 -8.79 53.95
C ALA A 432 -16.97 -7.69 53.65
N GLU A 433 -16.36 -7.68 52.47
CA GLU A 433 -15.37 -6.69 52.02
C GLU A 433 -15.84 -5.90 50.78
N GLY A 434 -17.13 -5.93 50.45
CA GLY A 434 -17.63 -5.25 49.25
C GLY A 434 -17.07 -5.80 47.95
N ASN A 435 -17.16 -5.00 46.89
CA ASN A 435 -16.72 -5.42 45.56
C ASN A 435 -15.20 -5.30 45.43
N PRO A 436 -14.48 -6.38 45.02
CA PRO A 436 -13.04 -6.38 44.74
C PRO A 436 -12.54 -5.21 43.89
N GLU A 437 -13.29 -4.78 42.88
CA GLU A 437 -12.93 -3.65 42.01
C GLU A 437 -12.83 -2.32 42.77
N LEU A 438 -13.51 -2.22 43.91
CA LEU A 438 -13.60 -1.01 44.74
C LEU A 438 -12.92 -1.18 46.11
N TYR A 439 -11.97 -2.11 46.24
CA TYR A 439 -11.27 -2.34 47.51
C TYR A 439 -10.59 -1.08 48.06
N PRO A 440 -10.47 -0.96 49.40
CA PRO A 440 -9.86 0.20 50.03
C PRO A 440 -8.48 0.52 49.48
N SER A 441 -8.15 1.81 49.39
CA SER A 441 -6.83 2.27 48.94
C SER A 441 -6.49 3.56 49.68
N THR A 442 -5.27 3.64 50.24
CA THR A 442 -4.75 4.89 50.82
C THR A 442 -4.18 5.82 49.75
N SER A 443 -3.88 5.30 48.56
CA SER A 443 -3.52 6.06 47.35
C SER A 443 -4.77 6.43 46.53
N PHE A 444 -4.71 7.57 45.86
CA PHE A 444 -5.82 8.12 45.09
C PHE A 444 -6.09 7.35 43.77
N GLY A 445 -7.35 6.91 43.58
CA GLY A 445 -7.90 6.52 42.27
C GLY A 445 -8.71 5.20 42.25
N LYS A 446 -9.85 5.20 41.54
CA LYS A 446 -10.65 4.01 41.18
C LYS A 446 -11.33 4.20 39.83
N ALA A 447 -11.23 3.19 38.98
CA ALA A 447 -11.99 3.04 37.75
C ALA A 447 -12.55 1.61 37.71
N SER A 448 -13.86 1.45 37.61
CA SER A 448 -14.48 0.16 37.31
C SER A 448 -14.74 0.04 35.81
N SER A 449 -14.52 -1.13 35.24
CA SER A 449 -14.85 -1.42 33.83
C SER A 449 -15.64 -2.72 33.64
N GLY A 450 -16.05 -3.38 34.74
CA GLY A 450 -16.65 -4.72 34.70
C GLY A 450 -18.04 -4.86 35.33
N ILE A 451 -18.55 -3.86 36.06
CA ILE A 451 -19.79 -4.02 36.83
C ILE A 451 -21.02 -4.07 35.91
N LEU A 452 -21.86 -5.09 36.12
CA LEU A 452 -23.08 -5.33 35.37
C LEU A 452 -24.24 -5.72 36.31
N PHE A 453 -25.43 -5.17 36.07
CA PHE A 453 -26.66 -5.57 36.74
C PHE A 453 -27.72 -6.03 35.74
N THR A 454 -28.59 -6.96 36.14
CA THR A 454 -29.82 -7.30 35.40
C THR A 454 -31.04 -6.73 36.13
N VAL A 455 -31.87 -5.99 35.41
CA VAL A 455 -33.07 -5.30 35.88
C VAL A 455 -34.23 -6.28 35.93
N ALA A 456 -34.94 -6.31 37.05
CA ALA A 456 -36.22 -7.01 37.21
C ALA A 456 -37.32 -5.97 37.42
N ALA A 457 -38.59 -6.37 37.32
CA ALA A 457 -39.71 -5.45 37.51
C ALA A 457 -39.67 -4.72 38.87
N GLY A 458 -39.20 -5.39 39.94
CA GLY A 458 -39.03 -4.79 41.27
C GLY A 458 -37.89 -3.77 41.37
N HIS A 459 -36.99 -3.68 40.38
CA HIS A 459 -35.86 -2.73 40.35
C HIS A 459 -36.22 -1.40 39.66
N LEU A 460 -37.45 -1.27 39.14
CA LEU A 460 -37.86 -0.14 38.33
C LEU A 460 -38.77 0.80 39.12
N SER A 461 -38.43 2.08 39.12
CA SER A 461 -39.30 3.16 39.60
C SER A 461 -39.60 4.09 38.42
N GLY A 462 -40.87 4.19 38.00
CA GLY A 462 -41.26 5.00 36.84
C GLY A 462 -40.55 4.63 35.51
N GLY A 463 -40.15 3.36 35.33
CA GLY A 463 -39.41 2.90 34.15
C GLY A 463 -37.89 3.18 34.19
N GLN A 464 -37.35 3.57 35.34
CA GLN A 464 -35.92 3.85 35.52
C GLN A 464 -35.25 2.80 36.41
N ALA A 465 -34.11 2.26 35.99
CA ALA A 465 -33.20 1.52 36.86
C ALA A 465 -32.19 2.49 37.48
N THR A 466 -31.93 2.38 38.79
CA THR A 466 -31.04 3.30 39.51
C THR A 466 -29.88 2.55 40.15
N ILE A 467 -28.65 2.97 39.82
CA ILE A 467 -27.41 2.46 40.40
C ILE A 467 -26.82 3.52 41.32
N ALA A 468 -26.35 3.12 42.50
CA ALA A 468 -25.70 3.99 43.48
C ALA A 468 -24.39 3.40 44.00
N LEU A 469 -23.57 4.23 44.63
CA LEU A 469 -22.41 3.78 45.42
C LEU A 469 -22.83 3.55 46.88
N ALA A 470 -22.51 2.40 47.46
CA ALA A 470 -22.73 2.07 48.87
C ALA A 470 -21.40 1.85 49.61
N ASN A 471 -21.40 2.06 50.93
CA ASN A 471 -20.21 1.91 51.77
C ASN A 471 -20.49 1.12 53.07
N GLN A 472 -19.52 0.31 53.51
CA GLN A 472 -19.66 -0.62 54.65
C GLN A 472 -19.78 0.05 56.04
N GLY A 473 -19.67 1.38 56.15
CA GLY A 473 -20.03 2.12 57.36
C GLY A 473 -18.96 2.21 58.47
N THR A 474 -17.99 1.29 58.60
CA THR A 474 -16.90 1.39 59.61
C THR A 474 -15.54 1.68 58.97
N GLY A 475 -14.71 2.53 59.60
CA GLY A 475 -13.38 2.93 59.11
C GLY A 475 -13.28 4.39 58.61
N ALA A 476 -12.13 4.82 58.10
CA ALA A 476 -11.95 6.15 57.50
C ALA A 476 -12.06 6.05 55.97
N GLY A 477 -12.75 6.98 55.30
CA GLY A 477 -12.77 7.01 53.83
C GLY A 477 -13.41 8.24 53.23
N LYS A 478 -12.81 8.73 52.13
CA LYS A 478 -13.22 9.95 51.46
C LYS A 478 -13.34 9.77 49.95
N VAL A 479 -14.45 10.24 49.37
CA VAL A 479 -14.64 10.34 47.91
C VAL A 479 -14.51 11.80 47.49
N TYR A 480 -13.74 12.07 46.44
CA TYR A 480 -13.43 13.41 45.98
C TYR A 480 -14.17 13.71 44.67
N ALA A 481 -14.88 14.85 44.64
CA ALA A 481 -15.57 15.36 43.46
C ALA A 481 -15.32 16.88 43.32
N TYR A 482 -14.49 17.27 42.35
CA TYR A 482 -14.13 18.66 42.05
C TYR A 482 -14.04 18.85 40.53
N SER A 483 -14.05 20.10 40.04
CA SER A 483 -13.97 20.40 38.60
C SER A 483 -12.76 19.75 37.90
N GLY A 484 -11.61 19.67 38.59
CA GLY A 484 -10.39 19.01 38.12
C GLY A 484 -10.32 17.49 38.34
N TYR A 485 -11.21 16.90 39.16
CA TYR A 485 -11.28 15.46 39.45
C TYR A 485 -12.75 15.10 39.81
N PRO A 486 -13.63 15.02 38.79
CA PRO A 486 -15.05 14.80 39.01
C PRO A 486 -15.34 13.36 39.44
N PHE A 487 -16.39 13.18 40.24
CA PHE A 487 -17.06 11.88 40.32
C PHE A 487 -17.84 11.67 39.03
N ARG A 488 -17.68 10.51 38.39
CA ARG A 488 -18.42 10.10 37.20
C ARG A 488 -19.02 8.73 37.42
N LEU A 489 -20.32 8.63 37.18
CA LEU A 489 -21.04 7.37 37.11
C LEU A 489 -21.79 7.33 35.78
N THR A 490 -21.27 6.53 34.86
CA THR A 490 -21.83 6.35 33.53
C THR A 490 -22.55 5.01 33.49
N LEU A 491 -23.83 5.05 33.16
CA LEU A 491 -24.67 3.88 32.96
C LEU A 491 -24.92 3.68 31.48
N THR A 492 -24.71 2.45 31.01
CA THR A 492 -25.09 2.05 29.66
C THR A 492 -26.14 0.95 29.77
N ASN A 493 -27.36 1.23 29.32
CA ASN A 493 -28.38 0.21 29.18
C ASN A 493 -28.14 -0.56 27.88
N ILE A 494 -27.68 -1.80 28.02
CA ILE A 494 -27.45 -2.72 26.89
C ILE A 494 -28.71 -3.58 26.61
N GLY A 495 -29.86 -3.15 27.15
CA GLY A 495 -31.24 -3.65 27.11
C GLY A 495 -31.42 -5.11 27.50
N PRO A 496 -32.57 -5.75 27.18
CA PRO A 496 -32.89 -7.03 27.78
C PRO A 496 -31.86 -8.04 27.32
N ALA A 497 -31.46 -9.02 28.14
CA ALA A 497 -30.60 -10.09 27.66
C ALA A 497 -31.27 -10.75 26.43
N PRO A 498 -30.75 -10.61 25.18
CA PRO A 498 -31.26 -11.34 24.05
C PRO A 498 -30.11 -12.23 23.56
N ALA A 499 -29.50 -12.95 24.51
CA ALA A 499 -28.49 -13.93 24.18
C ALA A 499 -29.25 -15.24 24.03
N PRO A 500 -29.09 -15.96 22.91
CA PRO A 500 -29.49 -17.34 22.84
C PRO A 500 -29.21 -18.07 24.14
N THR A 501 -30.21 -18.77 24.67
CA THR A 501 -30.10 -19.58 25.89
C THR A 501 -29.11 -20.74 25.71
N GLY A 502 -28.66 -20.98 24.48
CA GLY A 502 -27.50 -21.78 24.16
C GLY A 502 -27.12 -21.66 22.67
N ILE A 503 -25.83 -21.85 22.39
CA ILE A 503 -25.30 -22.10 21.05
C ILE A 503 -24.55 -23.43 21.09
N THR A 504 -24.83 -24.31 20.14
CA THR A 504 -24.13 -25.59 19.98
C THR A 504 -23.75 -25.80 18.53
N VAL A 505 -22.57 -26.36 18.28
CA VAL A 505 -22.10 -26.72 16.94
C VAL A 505 -21.93 -28.23 16.85
N ALA A 506 -22.46 -28.84 15.80
CA ALA A 506 -22.30 -30.26 15.51
C ALA A 506 -21.81 -30.48 14.07
N GLN A 507 -20.85 -31.39 13.89
CA GLN A 507 -20.39 -31.82 12.58
C GLN A 507 -21.40 -32.78 11.95
N THR A 508 -22.45 -32.22 11.34
CA THR A 508 -23.52 -32.97 10.68
C THR A 508 -24.13 -32.13 9.56
N SER A 509 -24.60 -32.80 8.50
CA SER A 509 -25.39 -32.19 7.43
C SER A 509 -26.91 -32.33 7.65
N THR A 510 -27.33 -33.06 8.67
CA THR A 510 -28.74 -33.39 8.93
C THR A 510 -29.34 -32.37 9.90
N PRO A 511 -30.26 -31.50 9.44
CA PRO A 511 -30.94 -30.55 10.32
C PRO A 511 -31.93 -31.26 11.25
N THR A 512 -32.44 -30.51 12.22
CA THR A 512 -33.56 -30.96 13.06
C THR A 512 -34.75 -31.30 12.18
N SER A 513 -35.37 -32.45 12.45
CA SER A 513 -36.50 -32.95 11.65
C SER A 513 -37.61 -31.90 11.53
N GLY A 514 -38.13 -31.74 10.32
CA GLY A 514 -39.20 -30.78 9.99
C GLY A 514 -38.73 -29.35 9.73
N TYR A 515 -37.46 -28.99 9.99
CA TYR A 515 -37.01 -27.63 9.75
C TYR A 515 -36.95 -27.31 8.25
N ILE A 516 -37.37 -26.09 7.90
CA ILE A 516 -37.34 -25.56 6.53
C ILE A 516 -35.99 -24.86 6.30
N LYS A 517 -35.27 -25.24 5.24
CA LYS A 517 -34.04 -24.55 4.83
C LYS A 517 -34.38 -23.28 4.04
N TYR A 518 -33.80 -22.18 4.46
CA TYR A 518 -33.65 -20.95 3.71
C TYR A 518 -32.24 -20.92 3.11
N ALA A 519 -32.12 -21.35 1.85
CA ALA A 519 -30.86 -21.48 1.12
C ALA A 519 -30.42 -20.12 0.53
N PRO A 520 -29.10 -19.90 0.35
CA PRO A 520 -28.61 -18.74 -0.38
C PRO A 520 -29.19 -18.67 -1.81
N ALA A 521 -29.36 -17.46 -2.34
CA ALA A 521 -29.86 -17.26 -3.69
C ALA A 521 -29.01 -18.03 -4.73
N GLY A 522 -29.69 -18.70 -5.67
CA GLY A 522 -29.08 -19.49 -6.74
C GLY A 522 -28.69 -20.92 -6.37
N VAL A 523 -28.60 -21.27 -5.07
CA VAL A 523 -28.38 -22.66 -4.65
C VAL A 523 -29.61 -23.50 -5.00
N THR A 524 -29.39 -24.68 -5.59
CA THR A 524 -30.47 -25.60 -5.96
C THR A 524 -31.29 -25.99 -4.71
N LEU A 525 -32.61 -25.79 -4.80
CA LEU A 525 -33.56 -26.13 -3.74
C LEU A 525 -33.99 -27.59 -3.83
N SER A 526 -34.28 -28.21 -2.69
CA SER A 526 -34.78 -29.59 -2.60
C SER A 526 -35.98 -29.68 -1.66
N GLY A 527 -37.02 -30.44 -2.03
CA GLY A 527 -38.19 -30.64 -1.16
C GLY A 527 -38.86 -29.33 -0.73
N SER A 528 -38.85 -29.06 0.58
CA SER A 528 -39.44 -27.85 1.18
C SER A 528 -38.48 -26.67 1.30
N ASP A 529 -37.26 -26.78 0.77
CA ASP A 529 -36.28 -25.68 0.81
C ASP A 529 -36.83 -24.42 0.11
N GLN A 530 -36.49 -23.26 0.64
CA GLN A 530 -36.83 -21.94 0.12
C GLN A 530 -35.57 -21.12 -0.14
N THR A 531 -35.66 -20.15 -1.05
CA THR A 531 -34.62 -19.12 -1.16
C THR A 531 -34.73 -18.15 0.01
N GLY A 532 -33.66 -18.02 0.79
CA GLY A 532 -33.61 -17.17 1.96
C GLY A 532 -33.62 -15.67 1.61
N PRO A 533 -34.44 -14.86 2.29
CA PRO A 533 -34.51 -13.41 2.07
C PRO A 533 -33.37 -12.69 2.81
N PHE A 534 -32.13 -13.09 2.55
CA PHE A 534 -30.95 -12.58 3.24
C PHE A 534 -30.55 -11.18 2.77
N ALA A 535 -30.10 -10.34 3.71
CA ALA A 535 -29.33 -9.14 3.43
C ALA A 535 -27.84 -9.42 3.70
N TYR A 536 -27.02 -9.34 2.66
CA TYR A 536 -25.57 -9.46 2.78
C TYR A 536 -24.97 -8.08 2.99
N LEU A 537 -24.07 -7.97 3.97
CA LEU A 537 -23.42 -6.73 4.37
C LEU A 537 -21.91 -6.94 4.39
N GLY A 538 -21.14 -5.87 4.20
CA GLY A 538 -19.68 -5.88 4.22
C GLY A 538 -19.03 -6.63 3.06
N ALA A 539 -19.81 -7.09 2.08
CA ALA A 539 -19.35 -7.81 0.89
C ALA A 539 -20.47 -7.94 -0.16
N GLY A 540 -20.06 -8.25 -1.39
CA GLY A 540 -20.96 -8.58 -2.51
C GLY A 540 -20.41 -9.71 -3.38
N GLY A 541 -20.92 -9.83 -4.61
CA GLY A 541 -20.39 -10.77 -5.60
C GLY A 541 -20.46 -12.24 -5.16
N PHE A 542 -21.50 -12.63 -4.40
CA PHE A 542 -21.60 -13.99 -3.87
C PHE A 542 -21.67 -15.04 -4.98
N GLN A 543 -20.78 -16.03 -4.89
CA GLN A 543 -20.63 -17.11 -5.85
C GLN A 543 -20.84 -18.47 -5.18
N ILE A 544 -21.53 -19.36 -5.89
CA ILE A 544 -21.77 -20.75 -5.49
C ILE A 544 -20.60 -21.62 -5.96
N GLY A 545 -20.28 -22.67 -5.21
CA GLY A 545 -19.17 -23.55 -5.54
C GLY A 545 -19.47 -24.61 -6.56
N SER A 546 -18.41 -25.26 -7.02
CA SER A 546 -18.49 -26.36 -7.95
C SER A 546 -18.26 -27.70 -7.23
N GLY A 547 -19.06 -28.70 -7.57
CA GLY A 547 -18.97 -30.03 -6.98
C GLY A 547 -19.54 -30.13 -5.56
N THR A 548 -19.86 -31.34 -5.13
CA THR A 548 -20.41 -31.59 -3.78
C THR A 548 -19.26 -31.69 -2.78
N PRO A 549 -19.32 -31.02 -1.61
CA PRO A 549 -20.47 -30.26 -1.08
C PRO A 549 -20.46 -28.75 -1.37
N ASP A 550 -19.43 -28.22 -2.04
CA ASP A 550 -19.24 -26.77 -2.30
C ASP A 550 -20.39 -26.11 -3.08
N SER A 551 -21.08 -26.87 -3.93
CA SER A 551 -22.30 -26.48 -4.66
C SER A 551 -23.49 -26.10 -3.78
N THR A 552 -23.40 -26.36 -2.47
CA THR A 552 -24.42 -25.98 -1.49
C THR A 552 -24.00 -24.78 -0.62
N TYR A 553 -22.84 -24.17 -0.90
CA TYR A 553 -22.26 -23.07 -0.13
C TYR A 553 -21.97 -21.84 -1.01
N VAL A 554 -22.15 -20.65 -0.43
CA VAL A 554 -21.78 -19.37 -1.06
C VAL A 554 -20.68 -18.66 -0.27
N LEU A 555 -19.86 -17.92 -1.02
CA LEU A 555 -18.87 -16.98 -0.51
C LEU A 555 -18.86 -15.71 -1.38
N PRO A 556 -18.61 -14.52 -0.79
CA PRO A 556 -18.48 -13.28 -1.56
C PRO A 556 -17.16 -13.25 -2.34
N THR A 557 -16.99 -12.37 -3.34
CA THR A 557 -15.74 -12.25 -4.12
C THR A 557 -15.35 -10.80 -4.43
N THR A 558 -15.83 -9.82 -3.66
CA THR A 558 -15.65 -8.39 -3.97
C THR A 558 -14.28 -7.79 -3.63
N ARG A 559 -13.34 -8.57 -3.08
CA ARG A 559 -11.97 -8.11 -2.78
C ARG A 559 -10.95 -8.72 -3.68
N TYR A 560 -10.07 -7.90 -4.22
CA TYR A 560 -8.95 -8.27 -5.07
C TYR A 560 -8.15 -9.43 -4.47
N PRO A 561 -7.86 -10.49 -5.24
CA PRO A 561 -8.04 -10.62 -6.69
C PRO A 561 -9.44 -11.06 -7.17
N ASN A 562 -10.47 -10.94 -6.34
CA ASN A 562 -11.86 -11.35 -6.60
C ASN A 562 -12.02 -12.83 -6.92
N THR A 563 -11.27 -13.67 -6.21
CA THR A 563 -11.22 -15.11 -6.48
C THR A 563 -12.03 -15.90 -5.47
N ARG A 564 -12.76 -16.89 -5.99
CA ARG A 564 -13.36 -17.96 -5.21
C ARG A 564 -12.58 -19.25 -5.43
N GLY A 565 -12.01 -19.79 -4.36
CA GLY A 565 -11.46 -21.14 -4.32
C GLY A 565 -12.51 -22.16 -3.88
N THR A 566 -12.11 -23.44 -3.77
CA THR A 566 -12.94 -24.45 -3.11
C THR A 566 -13.12 -24.06 -1.65
N LEU A 567 -14.35 -23.74 -1.24
CA LEU A 567 -14.71 -23.36 0.13
C LEU A 567 -13.87 -22.20 0.73
N SER A 568 -13.28 -21.36 -0.12
CA SER A 568 -12.46 -20.21 0.27
C SER A 568 -12.68 -19.04 -0.67
N SER A 569 -12.41 -17.83 -0.20
CA SER A 569 -12.58 -16.61 -0.98
C SER A 569 -11.55 -15.55 -0.57
N SER A 570 -11.19 -14.70 -1.53
CA SER A 570 -10.45 -13.45 -1.28
C SER A 570 -11.19 -12.46 -0.37
N GLN A 571 -12.54 -12.50 -0.33
CA GLN A 571 -13.37 -11.78 0.65
C GLN A 571 -13.78 -12.74 1.78
N SER A 572 -12.91 -12.93 2.77
CA SER A 572 -13.18 -13.87 3.87
C SER A 572 -14.08 -13.29 4.98
N ILE A 573 -14.27 -11.97 5.01
CA ILE A 573 -15.02 -11.25 6.05
C ILE A 573 -16.25 -10.57 5.46
N TRP A 574 -17.40 -10.79 6.09
CA TRP A 574 -18.70 -10.30 5.64
C TRP A 574 -19.73 -10.54 6.74
N SER A 575 -20.96 -10.03 6.58
CA SER A 575 -22.05 -10.29 7.51
C SER A 575 -23.33 -10.68 6.78
N LEU A 576 -24.14 -11.49 7.45
CA LEU A 576 -25.47 -11.90 7.02
C LEU A 576 -26.51 -11.30 7.96
N ARG A 577 -27.61 -10.75 7.42
CA ARG A 577 -28.72 -10.23 8.23
C ARG A 577 -30.06 -10.77 7.74
N PHE A 578 -30.91 -11.18 8.68
CA PHE A 578 -32.28 -11.62 8.41
C PHE A 578 -33.19 -11.37 9.62
N GLY A 579 -34.48 -11.17 9.37
CA GLY A 579 -35.50 -11.17 10.42
C GLY A 579 -36.08 -12.56 10.62
N THR A 580 -36.38 -12.95 11.86
CA THR A 580 -37.12 -14.18 12.16
C THR A 580 -37.90 -14.06 13.47
N ASP A 581 -39.01 -14.77 13.61
CA ASP A 581 -39.79 -14.90 14.84
C ASP A 581 -39.50 -16.21 15.60
N ALA A 582 -38.54 -17.01 15.11
CA ALA A 582 -38.29 -18.36 15.62
C ALA A 582 -37.82 -18.39 17.08
N THR A 583 -38.14 -19.49 17.78
CA THR A 583 -37.55 -19.85 19.08
C THR A 583 -36.11 -20.31 18.96
N ALA A 584 -35.70 -20.82 17.80
CA ALA A 584 -34.33 -21.23 17.50
C ALA A 584 -34.13 -21.27 15.98
N PHE A 585 -32.88 -21.21 15.54
CA PHE A 585 -32.51 -21.48 14.14
C PHE A 585 -31.27 -22.35 14.08
N GLN A 586 -31.04 -23.03 12.95
CA GLN A 586 -29.77 -23.70 12.68
C GLN A 586 -29.06 -23.07 11.48
N LEU A 587 -27.82 -22.63 11.68
CA LEU A 587 -26.94 -22.14 10.61
C LEU A 587 -26.14 -23.32 10.05
N ARG A 588 -26.25 -23.56 8.75
CA ARG A 588 -25.35 -24.49 8.05
C ARG A 588 -24.15 -23.75 7.50
N PHE A 589 -22.97 -24.28 7.79
CA PHE A 589 -21.72 -23.76 7.29
C PHE A 589 -20.75 -24.90 7.01
N ASN A 590 -19.71 -24.60 6.24
CA ASN A 590 -18.57 -25.48 6.09
C ASN A 590 -17.44 -25.01 7.00
N TRP A 591 -16.82 -25.90 7.77
CA TRP A 591 -15.73 -25.49 8.65
C TRP A 591 -14.42 -25.30 7.88
N GLN A 592 -13.81 -24.14 8.11
CA GLN A 592 -12.51 -23.75 7.58
C GLN A 592 -11.58 -23.35 8.73
N THR A 593 -10.27 -23.52 8.56
CA THR A 593 -9.29 -23.09 9.55
C THR A 593 -9.41 -21.59 9.81
N GLY A 594 -9.48 -21.19 11.08
CA GLY A 594 -9.69 -19.79 11.47
C GLY A 594 -11.13 -19.29 11.32
N GLY A 595 -12.07 -20.16 10.95
CA GLY A 595 -13.49 -19.84 10.84
C GLY A 595 -14.05 -19.30 12.17
N CYS A 596 -14.58 -18.08 12.14
CA CYS A 596 -15.13 -17.40 13.31
C CYS A 596 -16.48 -16.75 13.01
N TYR A 597 -17.26 -16.51 14.05
CA TYR A 597 -18.56 -15.86 13.98
C TYR A 597 -18.80 -14.89 15.14
N ARG A 598 -19.69 -13.93 14.95
CA ARG A 598 -20.29 -13.14 16.04
C ARG A 598 -21.75 -12.90 15.71
N ILE A 599 -22.65 -13.32 16.59
CA ILE A 599 -24.08 -13.11 16.42
C ILE A 599 -24.49 -11.81 17.11
N TRP A 600 -25.35 -11.07 16.43
CA TRP A 600 -26.04 -9.92 16.94
C TRP A 600 -27.54 -10.18 16.90
N VAL A 601 -28.22 -9.80 17.98
CA VAL A 601 -29.68 -9.86 18.08
C VAL A 601 -30.18 -8.45 18.35
N ASN A 602 -31.03 -7.93 17.47
CA ASN A 602 -31.59 -6.58 17.55
C ASN A 602 -30.51 -5.49 17.74
N GLY A 603 -29.43 -5.59 16.94
CA GLY A 603 -28.34 -4.61 16.95
C GLY A 603 -27.33 -4.78 18.09
N ARG A 604 -27.42 -5.85 18.89
CA ARG A 604 -26.53 -6.06 20.04
C ARG A 604 -25.73 -7.35 19.92
N PRO A 605 -24.41 -7.33 20.19
CA PRO A 605 -23.59 -8.51 20.05
C PRO A 605 -23.83 -9.46 21.22
N MET A 606 -23.83 -10.76 20.94
CA MET A 606 -23.90 -11.77 21.99
C MET A 606 -22.61 -11.88 22.79
N THR A 607 -21.48 -11.86 22.09
CA THR A 607 -20.13 -11.85 22.64
C THR A 607 -19.40 -10.65 22.06
N ASP A 608 -18.53 -10.03 22.86
CA ASP A 608 -17.71 -8.92 22.35
C ASP A 608 -16.76 -9.41 21.25
N LEU A 609 -15.99 -10.46 21.57
CA LEU A 609 -15.08 -11.11 20.64
C LEU A 609 -15.81 -12.09 19.73
N MET A 610 -15.27 -12.24 18.52
CA MET A 610 -15.68 -13.33 17.64
C MET A 610 -15.38 -14.67 18.30
N GLN A 611 -16.26 -15.64 18.08
CA GLN A 611 -16.14 -16.98 18.60
C GLN A 611 -15.68 -17.91 17.48
N SER A 612 -14.89 -18.92 17.81
CA SER A 612 -14.55 -19.96 16.83
C SER A 612 -15.83 -20.67 16.39
N LEU A 613 -15.97 -20.89 15.07
CA LEU A 613 -17.04 -21.74 14.53
C LEU A 613 -16.92 -23.20 14.98
N GLY A 614 -15.74 -23.62 15.46
CA GLY A 614 -15.48 -24.98 15.94
C GLY A 614 -15.45 -26.02 14.81
N GLY A 615 -14.61 -27.05 14.97
CA GLY A 615 -14.44 -28.12 13.99
C GLY A 615 -13.03 -28.70 14.03
N THR A 616 -12.89 -29.95 13.62
CA THR A 616 -11.59 -30.66 13.59
C THR A 616 -11.19 -31.11 12.19
N THR A 617 -12.14 -31.17 11.25
CA THR A 617 -11.92 -31.68 9.90
C THR A 617 -12.20 -30.61 8.86
N LEU A 618 -11.14 -30.14 8.18
CA LEU A 618 -11.22 -29.08 7.16
C LEU A 618 -12.18 -29.48 6.05
N GLY A 619 -13.07 -28.56 5.63
CA GLY A 619 -14.01 -28.84 4.55
C GLY A 619 -15.28 -29.60 4.97
N SER A 620 -15.46 -29.90 6.25
CA SER A 620 -16.63 -30.66 6.72
C SER A 620 -17.85 -29.77 6.99
N THR A 621 -19.04 -30.31 6.73
CA THR A 621 -20.32 -29.63 6.95
C THR A 621 -20.70 -29.65 8.42
N HIS A 622 -21.14 -28.50 8.92
CA HIS A 622 -21.58 -28.31 10.29
C HIS A 622 -22.93 -27.61 10.36
N LEU A 623 -23.64 -27.86 11.46
CA LEU A 623 -24.83 -27.12 11.86
C LEU A 623 -24.58 -26.48 13.23
N MET A 624 -24.75 -25.17 13.29
CA MET A 624 -24.82 -24.41 14.53
C MET A 624 -26.27 -24.18 14.90
N THR A 625 -26.71 -24.71 16.04
CA THR A 625 -28.02 -24.41 16.61
C THR A 625 -27.90 -23.20 17.52
N VAL A 626 -28.76 -22.20 17.30
CA VAL A 626 -28.85 -20.98 18.09
C VAL A 626 -30.24 -20.93 18.72
N ASN A 627 -30.34 -21.11 20.03
CA ASN A 627 -31.62 -21.15 20.75
C ASN A 627 -32.00 -19.76 21.26
N LEU A 628 -32.96 -19.09 20.63
CA LEU A 628 -33.45 -17.75 20.99
C LEU A 628 -34.46 -17.76 22.15
N GLY A 629 -34.81 -18.93 22.69
CA GLY A 629 -35.67 -19.12 23.87
C GLY A 629 -37.17 -19.06 23.56
N ALA A 630 -37.67 -17.92 23.10
CA ALA A 630 -39.10 -17.67 22.87
C ALA A 630 -39.40 -17.24 21.44
N ALA A 631 -40.61 -17.53 20.94
CA ALA A 631 -41.06 -17.10 19.62
C ALA A 631 -41.38 -15.60 19.65
N GLN A 632 -40.51 -14.78 19.04
CA GLN A 632 -40.65 -13.32 19.01
C GLN A 632 -39.87 -12.76 17.81
N PRO A 633 -40.38 -11.73 17.13
CA PRO A 633 -39.65 -11.07 16.05
C PRO A 633 -38.30 -10.54 16.50
N ARG A 634 -37.25 -10.97 15.80
CA ARG A 634 -35.86 -10.57 16.03
C ARG A 634 -35.16 -10.29 14.72
N LEU A 635 -34.24 -9.35 14.78
CA LEU A 635 -33.28 -9.05 13.74
C LEU A 635 -31.97 -9.72 14.08
N ILE A 636 -31.63 -10.76 13.33
CA ILE A 636 -30.39 -11.50 13.49
C ILE A 636 -29.37 -10.95 12.50
N GLN A 637 -28.19 -10.64 13.00
CA GLN A 637 -27.00 -10.43 12.17
C GLN A 637 -25.91 -11.41 12.60
N ILE A 638 -25.20 -11.99 11.65
CA ILE A 638 -24.07 -12.88 11.89
C ILE A 638 -22.89 -12.31 11.14
N ASP A 639 -21.87 -11.87 11.87
CA ASP A 639 -20.58 -11.52 11.30
C ASP A 639 -19.79 -12.80 11.08
N PHE A 640 -19.15 -12.93 9.94
CA PHE A 640 -18.32 -14.07 9.59
C PHE A 640 -16.87 -13.66 9.36
N SER A 641 -15.99 -14.61 9.64
CA SER A 641 -14.64 -14.67 9.13
C SER A 641 -14.39 -16.11 8.67
N VAL A 642 -13.99 -16.29 7.41
CA VAL A 642 -13.69 -17.60 6.79
C VAL A 642 -14.83 -18.62 7.01
N ALA A 643 -16.03 -18.32 6.50
CA ALA A 643 -17.21 -19.17 6.69
C ALA A 643 -18.04 -19.36 5.41
N PRO A 644 -17.85 -20.46 4.65
CA PRO A 644 -18.75 -20.83 3.56
C PRO A 644 -20.16 -21.08 4.10
N PHE A 645 -21.13 -20.34 3.59
CA PHE A 645 -22.48 -20.28 4.13
C PHE A 645 -23.46 -21.15 3.33
N GLY A 646 -24.16 -22.06 4.02
CA GLY A 646 -25.04 -23.06 3.39
C GLY A 646 -26.53 -22.82 3.60
N GLY A 647 -26.92 -21.78 4.33
CA GLY A 647 -28.31 -21.43 4.62
C GLY A 647 -28.67 -21.48 6.11
N ILE A 648 -29.88 -21.05 6.42
CA ILE A 648 -30.49 -21.08 7.76
C ILE A 648 -31.67 -22.05 7.74
N TYR A 649 -31.82 -22.85 8.78
CA TYR A 649 -32.96 -23.75 8.98
C TYR A 649 -33.83 -23.22 10.10
N LEU A 650 -35.14 -23.10 9.86
CA LEU A 650 -36.12 -22.65 10.85
C LEU A 650 -37.13 -23.76 11.19
N PRO A 651 -37.66 -23.80 12.43
CA PRO A 651 -38.77 -24.67 12.80
C PRO A 651 -40.00 -24.46 11.90
N PRO A 652 -40.83 -25.50 11.68
CA PRO A 652 -42.13 -25.34 11.04
C PRO A 652 -42.95 -24.22 11.71
N GLY A 653 -43.53 -23.33 10.92
CA GLY A 653 -44.38 -22.23 11.39
C GLY A 653 -43.64 -20.97 11.82
N ALA A 654 -42.30 -20.99 11.91
CA ALA A 654 -41.51 -19.77 12.02
C ALA A 654 -41.35 -19.10 10.65
N THR A 655 -41.20 -17.78 10.65
CA THR A 655 -41.03 -16.98 9.44
C THR A 655 -39.62 -16.38 9.36
N MET A 656 -39.18 -16.15 8.13
CA MET A 656 -37.97 -15.39 7.81
C MET A 656 -38.34 -14.26 6.87
N TRP A 657 -37.79 -13.06 7.09
CA TRP A 657 -37.99 -11.91 6.21
C TRP A 657 -36.70 -11.13 6.00
N LYS A 658 -36.66 -10.38 4.91
CA LYS A 658 -35.55 -9.46 4.63
C LYS A 658 -35.72 -8.22 5.52
N PRO A 659 -34.71 -7.85 6.32
CA PRO A 659 -34.76 -6.62 7.07
C PRO A 659 -34.59 -5.41 6.12
N PRO A 660 -35.02 -4.21 6.52
CA PRO A 660 -34.76 -2.99 5.76
C PRO A 660 -33.26 -2.84 5.52
N THR A 661 -32.87 -2.56 4.28
CA THR A 661 -31.48 -2.25 3.93
C THR A 661 -31.10 -0.91 4.58
N GLN A 662 -30.09 -0.89 5.44
CA GLN A 662 -29.53 0.37 5.91
C GLN A 662 -28.84 1.08 4.74
N ARG A 663 -29.14 2.37 4.57
CA ARG A 663 -28.78 3.11 3.36
C ARG A 663 -27.30 3.49 3.30
N ASP A 664 -26.62 3.60 4.44
CA ASP A 664 -25.26 4.13 4.45
C ASP A 664 -24.21 3.01 4.59
N ARG A 665 -23.34 2.94 3.58
CA ARG A 665 -22.19 2.03 3.51
C ARG A 665 -20.92 2.75 3.96
N ILE A 666 -20.19 2.12 4.88
CA ILE A 666 -18.84 2.54 5.27
C ILE A 666 -17.82 1.48 4.86
N MET A 667 -16.68 1.93 4.35
CA MET A 667 -15.58 1.05 3.98
C MET A 667 -14.29 1.47 4.67
N VAL A 668 -13.44 0.52 5.02
CA VAL A 668 -12.02 0.76 5.26
C VAL A 668 -11.19 0.13 4.16
N PHE A 669 -10.19 0.86 3.71
CA PHE A 669 -9.24 0.41 2.71
C PHE A 669 -7.83 0.61 3.26
N GLY A 670 -7.04 -0.46 3.33
CA GLY A 670 -5.81 -0.41 4.09
C GLY A 670 -5.04 -1.71 4.18
N ASP A 671 -4.31 -1.84 5.28
CA ASP A 671 -3.34 -2.90 5.52
C ASP A 671 -3.76 -3.94 6.58
N SER A 672 -2.82 -4.63 7.22
CA SER A 672 -3.12 -5.63 8.26
C SER A 672 -3.71 -5.03 9.54
N ILE A 673 -3.60 -3.72 9.78
CA ILE A 673 -4.12 -3.10 11.00
C ILE A 673 -5.66 -3.09 11.00
N PRO A 674 -6.37 -2.61 9.96
CA PRO A 674 -7.78 -2.90 9.79
C PRO A 674 -8.06 -4.35 9.35
N GLY A 675 -7.18 -4.98 8.57
CA GLY A 675 -7.39 -6.32 8.00
C GLY A 675 -7.33 -7.49 8.99
N GLY A 676 -6.71 -7.29 10.15
CA GLY A 676 -6.56 -8.28 11.21
C GLY A 676 -5.26 -9.08 11.09
N SER A 677 -4.90 -9.76 12.18
CA SER A 677 -3.71 -10.60 12.29
C SER A 677 -3.96 -11.75 13.27
N ASN A 678 -2.95 -12.59 13.50
CA ASN A 678 -3.01 -13.62 14.53
C ASN A 678 -2.92 -13.06 15.97
N MET A 679 -2.75 -11.74 16.15
CA MET A 679 -2.77 -11.08 17.46
C MET A 679 -4.19 -10.71 17.92
N SER A 680 -5.19 -10.88 17.07
CA SER A 680 -6.59 -10.60 17.37
C SER A 680 -7.54 -11.69 16.89
N THR A 681 -8.65 -11.85 17.60
CA THR A 681 -9.63 -12.92 17.38
C THR A 681 -10.58 -12.54 16.25
N GLY A 682 -10.83 -13.46 15.31
CA GLY A 682 -11.85 -13.30 14.26
C GLY A 682 -11.39 -12.62 12.98
N GLY A 683 -10.08 -12.44 12.78
CA GLY A 683 -9.54 -11.78 11.59
C GLY A 683 -10.11 -10.36 11.42
N GLY A 684 -10.29 -9.91 10.17
CA GLY A 684 -10.76 -8.54 9.87
C GLY A 684 -12.16 -8.18 10.40
N SER A 685 -12.98 -9.17 10.78
CA SER A 685 -14.30 -8.95 11.40
C SER A 685 -14.21 -8.66 12.92
N GLY A 686 -13.07 -8.98 13.54
CA GLY A 686 -12.77 -8.72 14.95
C GLY A 686 -12.01 -7.43 15.23
N THR A 687 -11.54 -6.73 14.19
CA THR A 687 -10.67 -5.56 14.33
C THR A 687 -11.42 -4.30 14.77
N TRP A 688 -10.68 -3.19 14.85
CA TRP A 688 -11.21 -1.89 15.25
C TRP A 688 -12.28 -1.39 14.27
N PHE A 689 -12.18 -1.71 12.98
CA PHE A 689 -13.03 -1.10 11.96
C PHE A 689 -14.51 -1.49 12.09
N PRO A 690 -14.89 -2.78 12.15
CA PRO A 690 -16.30 -3.14 12.33
C PRO A 690 -16.91 -2.61 13.64
N ARG A 691 -16.08 -2.39 14.66
CA ARG A 691 -16.48 -1.79 15.95
C ARG A 691 -16.72 -0.28 15.78
N ALA A 692 -15.78 0.44 15.15
CA ALA A 692 -15.89 1.87 14.89
C ALA A 692 -17.06 2.19 13.95
N ALA A 693 -17.22 1.43 12.86
CA ALA A 693 -18.34 1.58 11.93
C ALA A 693 -19.70 1.53 12.65
N ARG A 694 -19.90 0.54 13.52
CA ARG A 694 -21.13 0.40 14.31
C ARG A 694 -21.32 1.51 15.33
N ALA A 695 -20.25 1.92 16.02
CA ALA A 695 -20.31 3.03 16.95
C ALA A 695 -20.65 4.37 16.26
N LEU A 696 -20.32 4.49 14.97
CA LEU A 696 -20.71 5.60 14.10
C LEU A 696 -22.09 5.42 13.44
N GLY A 697 -22.80 4.32 13.74
CA GLY A 697 -24.16 4.06 13.25
C GLY A 697 -24.25 3.27 11.94
N TYR A 698 -23.14 2.75 11.41
CA TYR A 698 -23.12 2.00 10.15
C TYR A 698 -23.16 0.48 10.39
N ALA A 699 -24.19 -0.21 9.89
CA ALA A 699 -24.22 -1.68 9.87
C ALA A 699 -23.59 -2.29 8.62
N ASP A 700 -23.59 -1.61 7.46
CA ASP A 700 -22.97 -2.09 6.21
C ASP A 700 -21.49 -1.70 6.15
N ALA A 701 -20.66 -2.40 6.93
CA ALA A 701 -19.23 -2.12 7.09
C ALA A 701 -18.38 -3.06 6.24
N TRP A 702 -17.74 -2.54 5.18
CA TRP A 702 -16.87 -3.33 4.30
C TRP A 702 -15.42 -3.10 4.65
N ASN A 703 -14.71 -4.17 4.98
CA ASN A 703 -13.31 -4.08 5.34
C ASN A 703 -12.46 -4.56 4.18
N GLU A 704 -12.07 -3.68 3.27
CA GLU A 704 -11.26 -4.00 2.08
C GLU A 704 -9.75 -3.91 2.35
N ALA A 705 -9.33 -4.19 3.57
CA ALA A 705 -7.93 -4.18 3.91
C ALA A 705 -7.24 -5.51 3.59
N LEU A 706 -5.97 -5.45 3.16
CA LEU A 706 -5.13 -6.63 2.91
C LEU A 706 -3.78 -6.47 3.60
N GLY A 707 -3.35 -7.54 4.28
CA GLY A 707 -2.09 -7.55 5.00
C GLY A 707 -0.88 -7.25 4.11
N SER A 708 0.10 -6.55 4.66
CA SER A 708 1.33 -6.13 3.97
C SER A 708 1.14 -5.15 2.80
N THR A 709 -0.09 -4.73 2.47
CA THR A 709 -0.35 -3.74 1.41
C THR A 709 -0.05 -2.31 1.88
N GLY A 710 0.37 -1.46 0.97
CA GLY A 710 0.65 -0.04 1.18
C GLY A 710 0.39 0.79 -0.07
N TYR A 711 0.75 2.07 -0.02
CA TYR A 711 0.65 2.99 -1.14
C TYR A 711 1.60 2.60 -2.29
N ILE A 712 2.83 2.22 -1.95
CA ILE A 712 3.85 1.73 -2.88
C ILE A 712 4.19 0.25 -2.67
N THR A 713 3.86 -0.30 -1.50
CA THR A 713 4.08 -1.72 -1.19
C THR A 713 2.89 -2.58 -1.65
N ALA A 714 3.13 -3.55 -2.54
CA ALA A 714 2.05 -4.39 -3.09
C ALA A 714 1.51 -5.46 -2.13
N GLY A 715 2.20 -5.74 -1.02
CA GLY A 715 1.89 -6.89 -0.17
C GLY A 715 1.93 -8.19 -0.97
N SER A 716 0.98 -9.10 -0.69
CA SER A 716 0.88 -10.38 -1.42
C SER A 716 0.11 -10.29 -2.74
N THR A 717 -0.46 -9.13 -3.09
CA THR A 717 -1.35 -8.99 -4.24
C THR A 717 -1.03 -7.74 -5.07
N ALA A 718 -1.46 -6.55 -4.63
CA ALA A 718 -1.27 -5.29 -5.35
C ALA A 718 -1.32 -4.09 -4.39
N THR A 719 -0.77 -2.95 -4.82
CA THR A 719 -0.80 -1.70 -4.04
C THR A 719 -2.22 -1.15 -3.90
N LEU A 720 -2.42 -0.22 -2.97
CA LEU A 720 -3.71 0.44 -2.79
C LEU A 720 -4.19 1.14 -4.08
N GLY A 721 -3.29 1.78 -4.82
CA GLY A 721 -3.63 2.45 -6.09
C GLY A 721 -4.19 1.48 -7.14
N THR A 722 -3.62 0.28 -7.27
CA THR A 722 -4.11 -0.76 -8.19
C THR A 722 -5.43 -1.37 -7.73
N ARG A 723 -5.64 -1.48 -6.42
CA ARG A 723 -6.82 -2.12 -5.83
C ARG A 723 -8.04 -1.20 -5.76
N ALA A 724 -7.87 0.11 -5.61
CA ALA A 724 -9.00 1.04 -5.43
C ALA A 724 -10.08 0.97 -6.55
N PRO A 725 -9.73 0.90 -7.85
CA PRO A 725 -10.70 0.74 -8.94
C PRO A 725 -11.48 -0.58 -8.92
N ILE A 726 -11.06 -1.54 -8.11
CA ILE A 726 -11.64 -2.89 -8.05
C ILE A 726 -12.41 -3.07 -6.74
N ASP A 727 -11.77 -2.75 -5.63
CA ASP A 727 -12.27 -3.07 -4.29
C ASP A 727 -13.18 -1.98 -3.73
N VAL A 728 -12.99 -0.73 -4.15
CA VAL A 728 -13.63 0.43 -3.51
C VAL A 728 -14.61 1.12 -4.46
N ILE A 729 -14.12 1.61 -5.60
CA ILE A 729 -14.91 2.46 -6.51
C ILE A 729 -16.20 1.75 -7.01
N PRO A 730 -16.16 0.50 -7.48
CA PRO A 730 -17.37 -0.19 -7.95
C PRO A 730 -18.41 -0.42 -6.84
N ASN A 731 -17.98 -0.43 -5.58
CA ASN A 731 -18.84 -0.67 -4.43
C ASN A 731 -19.46 0.62 -3.88
N SER A 732 -19.15 1.80 -4.44
CA SER A 732 -19.84 3.08 -4.20
C SER A 732 -20.18 3.37 -2.72
N PRO A 733 -19.19 3.45 -1.82
CA PRO A 733 -19.46 3.75 -0.43
C PRO A 733 -19.83 5.21 -0.18
N ASP A 734 -20.64 5.44 0.86
CA ASP A 734 -20.96 6.78 1.36
C ASP A 734 -19.83 7.35 2.23
N VAL A 735 -19.10 6.46 2.91
CA VAL A 735 -17.93 6.78 3.73
C VAL A 735 -16.77 5.84 3.42
N LEU A 736 -15.59 6.40 3.23
CA LEU A 736 -14.35 5.64 3.06
C LEU A 736 -13.31 6.08 4.10
N ILE A 737 -12.72 5.12 4.80
CA ILE A 737 -11.54 5.34 5.63
C ILE A 737 -10.34 4.69 4.93
N ILE A 738 -9.35 5.49 4.54
CA ILE A 738 -8.06 4.98 4.04
C ILE A 738 -7.11 4.92 5.24
N SER A 739 -6.62 3.73 5.58
CA SER A 739 -5.76 3.51 6.76
C SER A 739 -4.58 2.60 6.40
N ALA A 740 -3.45 3.22 6.05
CA ALA A 740 -2.22 2.53 5.66
C ALA A 740 -0.98 3.42 5.85
N GLY A 741 0.19 2.89 5.49
CA GLY A 741 1.46 3.60 5.49
C GLY A 741 2.55 2.89 6.29
N TYR A 742 2.17 1.98 7.20
CA TYR A 742 3.13 1.20 7.98
C TYR A 742 4.03 0.37 7.07
N ASN A 743 3.46 -0.30 6.06
CA ASN A 743 4.22 -1.14 5.13
C ASN A 743 5.05 -0.34 4.12
N ASP A 744 4.87 0.98 4.05
CA ASP A 744 5.63 1.86 3.15
C ASP A 744 6.76 2.58 3.88
N ASN A 745 6.87 2.46 5.21
CA ASN A 745 7.73 3.36 6.00
C ASN A 745 9.24 3.26 5.67
N GLY A 746 9.70 2.14 5.12
CA GLY A 746 11.07 1.99 4.61
C GLY A 746 11.31 2.56 3.21
N GLY A 747 10.28 3.10 2.55
CA GLY A 747 10.31 3.57 1.17
C GLY A 747 10.60 5.06 0.99
N SER A 748 10.69 5.46 -0.28
CA SER A 748 10.93 6.85 -0.68
C SER A 748 9.73 7.75 -0.38
N GLN A 749 9.93 8.79 0.45
CA GLN A 749 8.86 9.72 0.83
C GLN A 749 8.21 10.42 -0.39
N PRO A 750 8.97 10.91 -1.40
CA PRO A 750 8.37 11.39 -2.64
C PRO A 750 7.52 10.36 -3.38
N ALA A 751 7.94 9.08 -3.41
CA ALA A 751 7.17 8.03 -4.07
C ALA A 751 5.86 7.73 -3.33
N ILE A 752 5.90 7.69 -1.99
CA ILE A 752 4.72 7.55 -1.14
C ILE A 752 3.76 8.74 -1.36
N GLN A 753 4.29 9.96 -1.38
CA GLN A 753 3.49 11.17 -1.63
C GLN A 753 2.78 11.11 -2.98
N SER A 754 3.51 10.75 -4.04
CA SER A 754 2.95 10.63 -5.39
C SER A 754 1.88 9.53 -5.46
N ALA A 755 2.14 8.36 -4.87
CA ALA A 755 1.19 7.25 -4.87
C ALA A 755 -0.08 7.58 -4.06
N ALA A 756 0.07 8.27 -2.92
CA ALA A 756 -1.05 8.76 -2.13
C ALA A 756 -1.88 9.79 -2.90
N ALA A 757 -1.24 10.78 -3.54
CA ALA A 757 -1.92 11.78 -4.35
C ALA A 757 -2.72 11.12 -5.51
N SER A 758 -2.12 10.16 -6.21
CA SER A 758 -2.80 9.41 -7.27
C SER A 758 -3.99 8.60 -6.75
N LEU A 759 -3.84 7.92 -5.61
CA LEU A 759 -4.93 7.18 -4.98
C LEU A 759 -6.09 8.11 -4.58
N TYR A 760 -5.80 9.22 -3.91
CA TYR A 760 -6.81 10.17 -3.45
C TYR A 760 -7.57 10.79 -4.62
N SER A 761 -6.85 11.19 -5.68
CA SER A 761 -7.47 11.69 -6.90
C SER A 761 -8.38 10.64 -7.56
N ALA A 762 -7.92 9.40 -7.67
CA ALA A 762 -8.73 8.31 -8.25
C ALA A 762 -10.02 8.05 -7.44
N ILE A 763 -9.93 8.08 -6.11
CA ILE A 763 -11.09 7.95 -5.21
C ILE A 763 -12.05 9.12 -5.41
N GLN A 764 -11.58 10.36 -5.38
CA GLN A 764 -12.45 11.54 -5.53
C GLN A 764 -13.14 11.60 -6.90
N VAL A 765 -12.43 11.20 -7.96
CA VAL A 765 -13.00 11.13 -9.32
C VAL A 765 -14.04 9.99 -9.41
N GLY A 766 -13.72 8.82 -8.86
CA GLY A 766 -14.61 7.66 -8.92
C GLY A 766 -15.80 7.75 -7.97
N LEU A 767 -15.68 8.50 -6.87
CA LEU A 767 -16.64 8.59 -5.78
C LEU A 767 -16.84 10.04 -5.32
N PRO A 768 -17.40 10.93 -6.16
CA PRO A 768 -17.48 12.37 -5.88
C PRO A 768 -18.34 12.73 -4.66
N SER A 769 -19.27 11.85 -4.25
CA SER A 769 -20.14 12.05 -3.07
C SER A 769 -19.63 11.34 -1.81
N CYS A 770 -18.55 10.56 -1.90
CA CYS A 770 -18.05 9.77 -0.77
C CYS A 770 -17.28 10.65 0.21
N ARG A 771 -17.66 10.58 1.49
CA ARG A 771 -16.91 11.21 2.58
C ARG A 771 -15.68 10.37 2.89
N THR A 772 -14.52 10.88 2.50
CA THR A 772 -13.25 10.16 2.65
C THR A 772 -12.43 10.71 3.82
N TYR A 773 -11.97 9.83 4.71
CA TYR A 773 -11.08 10.13 5.83
C TYR A 773 -9.76 9.38 5.64
N VAL A 774 -8.63 10.04 5.90
CA VAL A 774 -7.31 9.42 5.88
C VAL A 774 -6.81 9.24 7.31
N ILE A 775 -6.49 8.01 7.70
CA ILE A 775 -5.74 7.71 8.92
C ILE A 775 -4.28 7.49 8.51
N GLY A 776 -3.38 8.19 9.19
CA GLY A 776 -1.96 8.20 8.93
C GLY A 776 -1.22 6.91 9.30
N CYS A 777 0.11 7.00 9.29
CA CYS A 777 0.99 5.85 9.45
C CYS A 777 0.88 5.27 10.86
N TRP A 778 0.54 3.98 10.97
CA TRP A 778 0.48 3.28 12.25
C TRP A 778 1.84 3.28 12.97
N SER A 779 1.81 3.41 14.30
CA SER A 779 2.97 3.19 15.16
C SER A 779 2.63 2.20 16.28
N PRO A 780 3.32 1.05 16.38
CA PRO A 780 3.10 0.08 17.46
C PRO A 780 3.83 0.45 18.75
N THR A 781 4.38 1.66 18.85
CA THR A 781 5.17 2.11 20.00
C THR A 781 4.98 3.61 20.21
N GLY A 782 5.05 4.03 21.47
CA GLY A 782 5.10 5.43 21.87
C GLY A 782 6.41 6.15 21.53
N SER A 783 7.42 5.42 21.04
CA SER A 783 8.67 5.98 20.52
C SER A 783 8.84 5.63 19.04
N PRO A 784 8.02 6.22 18.13
CA PRO A 784 8.07 5.93 16.70
C PRO A 784 9.44 6.28 16.10
N GLY A 785 9.95 5.43 15.22
CA GLY A 785 11.14 5.74 14.44
C GLY A 785 10.87 6.86 13.42
N ALA A 786 11.95 7.53 12.99
CA ALA A 786 11.86 8.64 12.04
C ALA A 786 11.15 8.27 10.72
N SER A 787 11.31 7.03 10.25
CA SER A 787 10.64 6.53 9.05
C SER A 787 9.11 6.58 9.18
N ILE A 788 8.58 6.13 10.33
CA ILE A 788 7.15 6.11 10.61
C ILE A 788 6.59 7.54 10.74
N THR A 789 7.29 8.43 11.46
CA THR A 789 6.88 9.83 11.60
C THR A 789 6.94 10.61 10.27
N ASN A 790 7.94 10.32 9.44
CA ASN A 790 8.09 10.93 8.12
C ASN A 790 6.95 10.48 7.21
N THR A 791 6.64 9.18 7.16
CA THR A 791 5.51 8.68 6.36
C THR A 791 4.18 9.25 6.83
N ASP A 792 3.92 9.36 8.14
CA ASP A 792 2.71 10.02 8.65
C ASP A 792 2.60 11.48 8.16
N THR A 793 3.70 12.23 8.22
CA THR A 793 3.77 13.62 7.75
C THR A 793 3.57 13.73 6.24
N THR A 794 4.15 12.81 5.47
CA THR A 794 3.98 12.73 4.02
C THR A 794 2.52 12.49 3.65
N LEU A 795 1.86 11.54 4.31
CA LEU A 795 0.44 11.24 4.08
C LEU A 795 -0.48 12.39 4.50
N ARG A 796 -0.17 13.07 5.61
CA ARG A 796 -0.88 14.28 6.05
C ARG A 796 -0.81 15.39 4.99
N THR A 797 0.39 15.62 4.47
CA THR A 797 0.62 16.66 3.45
C THR A 797 -0.11 16.33 2.15
N ALA A 798 -0.07 15.06 1.72
CA ALA A 798 -0.81 14.60 0.55
C ALA A 798 -2.34 14.70 0.72
N ALA A 799 -2.86 14.36 1.90
CA ALA A 799 -4.28 14.47 2.20
C ALA A 799 -4.76 15.92 2.19
N ALA A 800 -4.00 16.84 2.82
CA ALA A 800 -4.30 18.27 2.80
C ALA A 800 -4.29 18.84 1.36
N ALA A 801 -3.30 18.44 0.54
CA ALA A 801 -3.24 18.85 -0.87
C ALA A 801 -4.43 18.33 -1.70
N ALA A 802 -5.00 17.18 -1.33
CA ALA A 802 -6.19 16.62 -1.96
C ALA A 802 -7.51 17.15 -1.36
N GLY A 803 -7.47 18.02 -0.34
CA GLY A 803 -8.68 18.50 0.34
C GLY A 803 -9.36 17.43 1.20
N LEU A 804 -8.60 16.45 1.70
CA LEU A 804 -9.11 15.34 2.52
C LEU A 804 -8.74 15.50 4.00
N PRO A 805 -9.69 15.24 4.93
CA PRO A 805 -9.39 15.16 6.35
C PRO A 805 -8.33 14.10 6.68
N PHE A 806 -7.50 14.40 7.69
CA PHE A 806 -6.42 13.52 8.12
C PHE A 806 -6.40 13.33 9.64
N ILE A 807 -6.15 12.10 10.08
CA ILE A 807 -6.04 11.71 11.49
C ILE A 807 -4.68 11.05 11.71
N SER A 808 -3.82 11.67 12.53
CA SER A 808 -2.51 11.11 12.88
C SER A 808 -2.65 10.17 14.09
N PRO A 809 -2.42 8.85 13.96
CA PRO A 809 -2.38 7.96 15.11
C PRO A 809 -1.14 8.19 15.99
N ILE A 810 -0.09 8.78 15.44
CA ILE A 810 1.17 9.05 16.14
C ILE A 810 1.03 10.23 17.10
N THR A 811 0.48 11.34 16.63
CA THR A 811 0.36 12.57 17.43
C THR A 811 -1.01 12.69 18.09
N GLY A 812 -2.02 11.99 17.58
CA GLY A 812 -3.42 12.19 17.91
C GLY A 812 -4.04 13.45 17.29
N GLY A 813 -3.30 14.16 16.43
CA GLY A 813 -3.81 15.34 15.74
C GLY A 813 -4.91 14.98 14.73
N VAL A 814 -5.99 15.75 14.75
CA VAL A 814 -7.13 15.65 13.83
C VAL A 814 -7.15 16.90 12.97
N TYR A 815 -7.04 16.73 11.65
CA TYR A 815 -6.92 17.81 10.67
C TYR A 815 -8.13 17.79 9.73
N ASN A 816 -8.77 18.94 9.54
CA ASN A 816 -9.87 19.07 8.59
C ASN A 816 -9.39 19.02 7.12
N SER A 817 -10.32 19.10 6.17
CA SER A 817 -10.03 19.05 4.73
C SER A 817 -9.09 20.15 4.23
N ALA A 818 -9.03 21.29 4.90
CA ALA A 818 -8.08 22.37 4.59
C ALA A 818 -6.66 22.10 5.16
N GLY A 819 -6.44 20.97 5.83
CA GLY A 819 -5.18 20.66 6.51
C GLY A 819 -4.98 21.41 7.84
N THR A 820 -6.02 22.03 8.38
CA THR A 820 -5.96 22.76 9.66
C THR A 820 -6.16 21.79 10.81
N LEU A 821 -5.30 21.85 11.83
CA LEU A 821 -5.46 21.08 13.07
C LEU A 821 -6.67 21.62 13.86
N ILE A 822 -7.66 20.76 14.11
CA ILE A 822 -8.90 21.14 14.82
C ILE A 822 -9.00 20.53 16.23
N ALA A 823 -8.35 19.39 16.45
CA ALA A 823 -8.33 18.71 17.75
C ALA A 823 -7.03 17.91 17.93
N THR A 824 -6.65 17.62 19.18
CA THR A 824 -5.52 16.73 19.49
C THR A 824 -5.90 15.80 20.63
N HIS A 825 -5.87 14.50 20.36
CA HIS A 825 -6.23 13.46 21.34
C HIS A 825 -5.00 12.81 21.99
N GLY A 826 -3.79 13.26 21.65
CA GLY A 826 -2.51 12.65 22.05
C GLY A 826 -2.18 11.36 21.28
N PRO A 827 -0.94 10.83 21.39
CA PRO A 827 -0.54 9.59 20.73
C PRO A 827 -1.47 8.43 21.05
N TRP A 828 -1.83 7.62 20.05
CA TRP A 828 -2.74 6.49 20.26
C TRP A 828 -2.04 5.39 21.04
N ILE A 829 -0.82 5.04 20.66
CA ILE A 829 0.04 4.10 21.39
C ILE A 829 1.10 4.87 22.17
N THR A 830 1.32 4.47 23.40
CA THR A 830 2.29 5.05 24.34
C THR A 830 3.13 3.94 24.98
N GLY A 831 4.35 4.25 25.40
CA GLY A 831 5.30 3.25 25.93
C GLY A 831 5.92 2.39 24.83
N THR A 832 6.97 1.63 25.19
CA THR A 832 7.78 0.87 24.20
C THR A 832 7.69 -0.64 24.38
N GLY A 833 6.88 -1.15 25.31
CA GLY A 833 6.70 -2.58 25.51
C GLY A 833 5.56 -3.15 24.67
N ARG A 834 5.25 -4.43 24.91
CA ARG A 834 4.21 -5.19 24.23
C ARG A 834 3.78 -6.39 25.07
N VAL A 835 2.71 -7.06 24.68
CA VAL A 835 2.35 -8.35 25.30
C VAL A 835 3.52 -9.33 25.16
N GLY A 836 3.89 -10.00 26.26
CA GLY A 836 5.02 -10.92 26.34
C GLY A 836 6.39 -10.26 26.52
N ALA A 837 6.49 -8.93 26.42
CA ALA A 837 7.70 -8.16 26.70
C ALA A 837 7.33 -6.74 27.17
N THR A 838 6.71 -6.65 28.34
CA THR A 838 6.21 -5.40 28.90
C THR A 838 7.35 -4.53 29.43
N THR A 839 7.16 -3.20 29.41
CA THR A 839 8.14 -2.23 29.95
C THR A 839 7.64 -1.54 31.22
N GLY A 840 6.38 -1.76 31.60
CA GLY A 840 5.72 -1.10 32.72
C GLY A 840 5.32 0.35 32.41
N THR A 841 5.41 0.77 31.14
CA THR A 841 5.12 2.16 30.72
C THR A 841 4.18 2.19 29.53
N GLY A 842 3.24 3.13 29.55
CA GLY A 842 2.28 3.35 28.47
C GLY A 842 1.30 2.20 28.26
N ASN A 843 0.52 2.30 27.19
CA ASN A 843 -0.55 1.34 26.87
C ASN A 843 -0.11 0.24 25.89
N ALA A 844 1.08 0.34 25.29
CA ALA A 844 1.60 -0.64 24.33
C ALA A 844 1.73 -2.04 24.96
N ASP A 845 2.07 -2.11 26.25
CA ASP A 845 2.15 -3.35 27.05
C ASP A 845 0.88 -4.20 26.99
N THR A 846 -0.29 -3.59 26.78
CA THR A 846 -1.59 -4.27 26.69
C THR A 846 -2.12 -4.32 25.26
N TYR A 847 -1.89 -3.26 24.48
CA TYR A 847 -2.56 -3.06 23.20
C TYR A 847 -1.78 -3.58 22.00
N ILE A 848 -0.50 -3.90 22.15
CA ILE A 848 0.35 -4.40 21.07
C ILE A 848 0.70 -5.87 21.32
N GLY A 849 0.47 -6.68 20.28
CA GLY A 849 0.69 -8.12 20.31
C GLY A 849 2.16 -8.51 20.45
N THR A 850 2.40 -9.80 20.64
CA THR A 850 3.73 -10.38 20.83
C THR A 850 4.65 -10.17 19.62
N ASP A 851 4.07 -9.93 18.44
CA ASP A 851 4.76 -9.62 17.20
C ASP A 851 5.29 -8.18 17.09
N ALA A 852 5.04 -7.34 18.10
CA ALA A 852 5.47 -5.94 18.17
C ALA A 852 4.89 -5.02 17.09
N VAL A 853 3.85 -5.43 16.37
CA VAL A 853 3.26 -4.65 15.27
C VAL A 853 1.75 -4.54 15.41
N HIS A 854 1.06 -5.67 15.58
CA HIS A 854 -0.38 -5.70 15.44
C HIS A 854 -1.09 -5.47 16.78
N PRO A 855 -2.26 -4.80 16.77
CA PRO A 855 -3.03 -4.63 18.00
C PRO A 855 -3.58 -5.96 18.53
N THR A 856 -3.67 -6.09 19.85
CA THR A 856 -4.42 -7.16 20.51
C THR A 856 -5.93 -6.93 20.38
N ASP A 857 -6.77 -7.87 20.84
CA ASP A 857 -8.23 -7.64 20.93
C ASP A 857 -8.59 -6.40 21.78
N ALA A 858 -7.88 -6.20 22.89
CA ALA A 858 -8.00 -5.00 23.72
C ALA A 858 -7.51 -3.75 22.96
N GLY A 859 -6.41 -3.88 22.21
CA GLY A 859 -5.89 -2.83 21.34
C GLY A 859 -6.88 -2.42 20.25
N HIS A 860 -7.52 -3.35 19.55
CA HIS A 860 -8.53 -3.04 18.55
C HIS A 860 -9.77 -2.37 19.15
N THR A 861 -10.17 -2.77 20.36
CA THR A 861 -11.28 -2.10 21.08
C THR A 861 -10.92 -0.66 21.42
N TYR A 862 -9.71 -0.43 21.93
CA TYR A 862 -9.19 0.91 22.20
C TYR A 862 -9.12 1.76 20.92
N LEU A 863 -8.54 1.22 19.83
CA LEU A 863 -8.42 1.92 18.55
C LEU A 863 -9.78 2.30 17.96
N ALA A 864 -10.80 1.44 18.10
CA ALA A 864 -12.14 1.78 17.64
C ALA A 864 -12.65 3.06 18.31
N GLY A 865 -12.47 3.20 19.63
CA GLY A 865 -12.82 4.42 20.36
C GLY A 865 -12.03 5.65 19.90
N ARG A 866 -10.74 5.49 19.61
CA ARG A 866 -9.88 6.58 19.09
C ARG A 866 -10.33 7.07 17.71
N VAL A 867 -10.68 6.14 16.82
CA VAL A 867 -11.19 6.48 15.49
C VAL A 867 -12.56 7.15 15.57
N VAL A 868 -13.48 6.61 16.39
CA VAL A 868 -14.82 7.20 16.58
C VAL A 868 -14.70 8.65 17.05
N ALA A 869 -13.91 8.90 18.10
CA ALA A 869 -13.71 10.25 18.62
C ALA A 869 -13.13 11.20 17.54
N ALA A 870 -12.10 10.76 16.80
CA ALA A 870 -11.48 11.59 15.76
C ALA A 870 -12.42 11.88 14.57
N VAL A 871 -13.22 10.90 14.14
CA VAL A 871 -14.21 11.09 13.06
C VAL A 871 -15.34 12.02 13.51
N GLN A 872 -15.77 11.95 14.78
CA GLN A 872 -16.78 12.85 15.32
C GLN A 872 -16.32 14.31 15.37
N GLU A 873 -15.05 14.58 15.72
CA GLU A 873 -14.49 15.94 15.61
C GLU A 873 -14.61 16.49 14.18
N LEU A 874 -14.36 15.65 13.17
CA LEU A 874 -14.44 16.02 11.75
C LEU A 874 -15.88 16.15 11.21
N GLN A 875 -16.86 15.57 11.89
CA GLN A 875 -18.28 15.73 11.53
C GLN A 875 -18.89 17.00 12.14
N ASN A 876 -18.29 17.51 13.21
CA ASN A 876 -18.77 18.68 13.95
C ASN A 876 -18.03 19.99 13.57
N ALA A 877 -16.94 19.89 12.81
CA ALA A 877 -16.12 21.01 12.32
C ALA A 877 -16.46 21.36 10.86
#